data_AF-A0A5B9E113-F1
#
_entry.id   AF-A0A5B9E113-F1
#
_cell.length_a   1.000
_cell.length_b   1.000
_cell.length_c   1.000
_cell.angle_alpha   90.00
_cell.angle_beta   90.00
_cell.angle_gamma   90.00
#
_symmetry.space_group_name_H-M   'P 1'
#
loop_
_entity.id
_entity.type
_entity.pdbx_description
1 polymer ?
#
loop_
_entity_poly.entity_id
_entity_poly.type
_entity_poly.pdbx_seq_one_letter_code
_entity_poly.pdbx_strand_id
1 'polypeptide(L)'
;MSSPAKHVPASTHQRETHPLRFVTAASLFDGHDAAINIMRRIIQSQGAEVIHLGHNRSVEDVVRAALQEDADAIALSSYQGGHVEYLKYMVDMLKERGAAHIRVFAGGGGTITPEEIRELQAYGVERIYHPNDGMKLGLVEMIEDVMNRTRAAVAKRVETAASHVDINDEISIGHMLSTIEESRFADGELERLRKEWKLAGKQTPVLGLTGTGGAGKSSVVDELLLRFLHAFPHMRIAVLAVDPTRRRSGGALLGDRIRMNSLRSHRVYMRSMATRRQHAATSIVLHDCIDFLKSQPYDLVIVETAGIGQSDSEIVDLVDFPAYVMTSDYGAASQLEKIDMIDFAELIVLNKFDKRGAEDALRDIRKQWKRNRTAFNVKDDDVPVYPTIASQFNDPGVTWMFTNLCRLMREKVKRGQSHISGENAAGHGGTESKNDSDPFLLSSPGCDWQPQLDTTLKSPRATVLIPGARVRYLAEIAEQGRAINQGIETQAEFASKAQHYYEALKELGDDKLPKPLELYRNAELHEPFDSDAARLRSGRTDGAAGNEHETVRAERSPQGEVEASPHVDRSMLLLRQRYNAALKELSHEAIEQLRHWPALFESVTADVNEYKVRDKVIRVDNYRESLSHQKIPKVAPPKSKDWGELLTFLGKENLPGHYPYTGGVYPYRRSGEDPTRMFAGEGTPERTNRRFHYLSQGGAATRLSTAFDSVTLYGEDPAPRPDIYGKIGNSGVNIATLDDMKKLYSGFDLSAPSTSVSMTINGPAPMILAMFMNTAIDQNVEKYLREDDARWAAAQKKIDKLYKGRQRPQYLGELPKGNDGLGLGLLGVCGDDLVDAETYARIKTDTLTKVRGTVQADIFKEDQAQNTCIFSTEFALRMMGDIQQYFVDHKVRNFYSVSISGYHIAEAGANPISQLAFTLSNGFTIVEYYLARGMSVDDFAPNLSFFFSNGMDPEYTVIGRVARRIWARAMRERYGASSRSQMMKYHIQTSGRSLHAQEIQFNDIRTTLQAMYALFDNCNSLHTNAYDEAITTPTEESVRRAVAIQMIINKELGLNFNENPWQGSYVVDTLTDLVEEAVYKEFEAISERGGVLGAMDTMYQRGKIQDESMYYEHKKHDGSLPLIGVNTFLPKDHAGEIATEIELIRSTEEEKGAQIANVKRYGEARNSLASDSLKVLQATARERRNVFEQLIEAVKYNSLGQISHALYEVGGEYRRNM
;
A
#
# COMPACT_ATOMS: atom_id res chain seq x y z
N MET A 1 39.75 6.62 -21.22
CA MET A 1 40.61 6.34 -20.05
C MET A 1 40.31 7.40 -19.00
N SER A 2 39.47 7.02 -18.04
CA SER A 2 38.96 7.87 -16.97
C SER A 2 39.85 7.68 -15.74
N SER A 3 40.27 8.77 -15.11
CA SER A 3 40.85 8.71 -13.76
C SER A 3 39.81 8.10 -12.82
N PRO A 4 40.20 7.13 -11.97
CA PRO A 4 39.31 6.61 -10.96
C PRO A 4 38.90 7.75 -10.03
N ALA A 5 37.62 7.79 -9.69
CA ALA A 5 37.05 8.71 -8.71
C ALA A 5 37.97 8.76 -7.49
N LYS A 6 38.49 9.97 -7.20
CA LYS A 6 39.25 10.22 -5.98
C LYS A 6 38.39 9.77 -4.81
N HIS A 7 39.02 9.01 -3.92
CA HIS A 7 38.54 8.67 -2.58
C HIS A 7 37.55 9.71 -2.06
N VAL A 8 36.37 9.26 -1.62
CA VAL A 8 35.63 9.94 -0.56
C VAL A 8 36.68 10.28 0.50
N PRO A 9 36.99 11.56 0.75
CA PRO A 9 37.89 11.89 1.83
C PRO A 9 37.23 11.30 3.06
N ALA A 10 37.92 10.41 3.78
CA ALA A 10 37.62 10.24 5.18
C ALA A 10 37.79 11.64 5.75
N SER A 11 36.68 12.36 5.93
CA SER A 11 36.73 13.68 6.53
C SER A 11 37.46 13.49 7.84
N THR A 12 38.55 14.23 8.00
CA THR A 12 39.25 14.42 9.27
C THR A 12 38.37 15.27 10.19
N HIS A 13 37.09 14.91 10.32
CA HIS A 13 36.27 15.39 11.42
C HIS A 13 36.85 14.75 12.67
N GLN A 14 37.36 15.60 13.57
CA GLN A 14 37.55 15.25 14.96
C GLN A 14 36.31 14.47 15.40
N ARG A 15 36.48 13.25 15.91
CA ARG A 15 35.39 12.54 16.57
C ARG A 15 34.85 13.49 17.63
N GLU A 16 33.63 13.99 17.43
CA GLU A 16 32.96 14.80 18.44
C GLU A 16 32.92 13.99 19.74
N THR A 17 33.20 14.64 20.87
CA THR A 17 33.15 13.99 22.17
C THR A 17 31.72 13.57 22.52
N HIS A 18 30.71 14.22 21.94
CA HIS A 18 29.28 13.91 22.07
C HIS A 18 28.58 14.00 20.70
N PRO A 19 27.83 12.98 20.25
CA PRO A 19 27.13 13.00 18.97
C PRO A 19 25.88 13.89 19.03
N LEU A 20 25.63 14.66 17.97
CA LEU A 20 24.40 15.44 17.83
C LEU A 20 23.16 14.54 17.77
N ARG A 21 22.05 15.01 18.34
CA ARG A 21 20.76 14.32 18.36
C ARG A 21 19.73 15.03 17.48
N PHE A 22 19.16 14.29 16.52
CA PHE A 22 18.16 14.81 15.57
C PHE A 22 16.83 14.08 15.72
N VAL A 23 15.74 14.84 15.82
CA VAL A 23 14.38 14.30 15.60
C VAL A 23 13.99 14.49 14.14
N THR A 24 13.57 13.41 13.47
CA THR A 24 13.17 13.46 12.05
C THR A 24 11.76 12.94 11.84
N ALA A 25 10.93 13.67 11.09
CA ALA A 25 9.54 13.28 10.80
C ALA A 25 9.01 13.89 9.49
N ALA A 26 7.92 13.33 8.95
CA ALA A 26 7.04 14.05 8.03
C ALA A 26 5.90 14.73 8.80
N SER A 27 5.39 15.86 8.28
CA SER A 27 4.35 16.67 8.93
C SER A 27 3.02 15.91 9.15
N LEU A 28 2.08 16.54 9.87
CA LEU A 28 0.77 15.95 10.14
C LEU A 28 0.03 15.67 8.82
N PHE A 29 -0.64 14.51 8.74
CA PHE A 29 -1.35 14.07 7.55
C PHE A 29 -0.50 14.02 6.28
N ASP A 30 0.81 13.86 6.42
CA ASP A 30 1.74 13.74 5.31
C ASP A 30 2.35 12.34 5.27
N GLY A 31 2.07 11.62 4.18
CA GLY A 31 2.62 10.30 3.88
C GLY A 31 3.96 10.34 3.12
N HIS A 32 4.41 11.52 2.67
CA HIS A 32 5.62 11.67 1.86
C HIS A 32 6.89 11.59 2.70
N ASP A 33 7.30 10.36 3.01
CA ASP A 33 8.47 10.09 3.84
C ASP A 33 9.74 9.78 3.03
N ALA A 34 9.63 9.64 1.70
CA ALA A 34 10.75 9.34 0.81
C ALA A 34 11.90 10.33 1.02
N ALA A 35 11.63 11.64 0.96
CA ALA A 35 12.64 12.67 1.14
C ALA A 35 13.30 12.60 2.53
N ILE A 36 12.52 12.54 3.62
CA ILE A 36 13.09 12.53 4.98
C ILE A 36 13.87 11.25 5.28
N ASN A 37 13.49 10.11 4.66
CA ASN A 37 14.25 8.87 4.76
C ASN A 37 15.64 8.97 4.11
N ILE A 38 15.76 9.67 2.99
CA ILE A 38 17.06 9.96 2.36
C ILE A 38 17.88 10.85 3.28
N MET A 39 17.30 11.97 3.73
CA MET A 39 18.01 12.95 4.57
C MET A 39 18.50 12.33 5.88
N ARG A 40 17.66 11.54 6.58
CA ARG A 40 18.04 10.91 7.85
C ARG A 40 19.18 9.90 7.70
N ARG A 41 19.26 9.19 6.57
CA ARG A 41 20.35 8.24 6.29
C ARG A 41 21.68 8.97 6.14
N ILE A 42 21.66 10.13 5.49
CA ILE A 42 22.85 10.98 5.33
C ILE A 42 23.24 11.59 6.69
N ILE A 43 22.28 12.11 7.47
CA ILE A 43 22.51 12.64 8.83
C ILE A 43 23.16 11.57 9.73
N GLN A 44 22.62 10.35 9.74
CA GLN A 44 23.18 9.22 10.47
C GLN A 44 24.60 8.86 9.98
N SER A 45 24.85 8.94 8.68
CA SER A 45 26.17 8.65 8.10
C SER A 45 27.24 9.66 8.49
N GLN A 46 26.83 10.89 8.85
CA GLN A 46 27.71 11.95 9.34
C GLN A 46 27.94 11.93 10.87
N GLY A 47 27.45 10.88 11.56
CA GLY A 47 27.78 10.63 12.97
C GLY A 47 26.72 11.04 13.98
N ALA A 48 25.56 11.55 13.55
CA ALA A 48 24.46 11.91 14.45
C ALA A 48 23.64 10.69 14.93
N GLU A 49 23.02 10.85 16.10
CA GLU A 49 21.97 9.98 16.62
C GLU A 49 20.60 10.48 16.12
N VAL A 50 19.91 9.67 15.31
CA VAL A 50 18.66 10.04 14.65
C VAL A 50 17.49 9.34 15.33
N ILE A 51 16.64 10.10 16.01
CA ILE A 51 15.34 9.67 16.51
C ILE A 51 14.33 9.87 15.37
N HIS A 52 13.99 8.79 14.68
CA HIS A 52 13.07 8.86 13.55
C HIS A 52 11.64 8.55 14.01
N LEU A 53 10.71 9.48 13.76
CA LEU A 53 9.30 9.33 14.12
C LEU A 53 8.44 8.79 12.97
N GLY A 54 8.99 8.68 11.76
CA GLY A 54 8.24 8.30 10.56
C GLY A 54 7.41 9.46 10.02
N HIS A 55 6.21 9.14 9.53
CA HIS A 55 5.31 10.06 8.84
C HIS A 55 4.05 10.39 9.67
N ASN A 56 3.23 11.33 9.20
CA ASN A 56 1.98 11.73 9.87
C ASN A 56 2.17 12.03 11.37
N ARG A 57 2.93 13.09 11.70
CA ARG A 57 3.17 13.51 13.10
C ARG A 57 2.63 14.90 13.37
N SER A 58 1.91 15.05 14.48
CA SER A 58 1.46 16.37 14.94
C SER A 58 2.65 17.20 15.43
N VAL A 59 2.47 18.52 15.50
CA VAL A 59 3.50 19.39 16.09
C VAL A 59 3.78 18.97 17.54
N GLU A 60 2.73 18.66 18.29
CA GLU A 60 2.84 18.20 19.67
C GLU A 60 3.67 16.91 19.80
N ASP A 61 3.44 15.91 18.93
CA ASP A 61 4.22 14.67 18.94
C ASP A 61 5.72 14.94 18.68
N VAL A 62 6.02 15.79 17.69
CA VAL A 62 7.42 16.10 17.31
C VAL A 62 8.13 16.90 18.39
N VAL A 63 7.49 17.96 18.89
CA VAL A 63 8.07 18.82 19.92
C VAL A 63 8.26 18.01 21.19
N ARG A 64 7.25 17.27 21.65
CA ARG A 64 7.36 16.45 22.86
C ARG A 64 8.48 15.41 22.76
N ALA A 65 8.61 14.76 21.60
CA ALA A 65 9.76 13.87 21.36
C ALA A 65 11.09 14.63 21.45
N ALA A 66 11.22 15.80 20.81
CA ALA A 66 12.45 16.60 20.87
C ALA A 66 12.81 17.04 22.30
N LEU A 67 11.82 17.36 23.14
CA LEU A 67 12.03 17.73 24.55
C LEU A 67 12.51 16.53 25.38
N GLN A 68 11.83 15.39 25.30
CA GLN A 68 12.19 14.18 26.04
C GLN A 68 13.56 13.63 25.61
N GLU A 69 13.85 13.72 24.31
CA GLU A 69 15.12 13.23 23.74
C GLU A 69 16.27 14.23 23.88
N ASP A 70 16.01 15.44 24.40
CA ASP A 70 16.95 16.58 24.47
C ASP A 70 17.71 16.75 23.15
N ALA A 71 16.93 16.91 22.08
CA ALA A 71 17.46 16.97 20.72
C ALA A 71 18.09 18.33 20.41
N ASP A 72 19.16 18.34 19.63
CA ASP A 72 19.79 19.57 19.15
C ASP A 72 19.02 20.20 17.99
N ALA A 73 18.37 19.35 17.19
CA ALA A 73 17.67 19.76 15.99
C ALA A 73 16.49 18.87 15.63
N ILE A 74 15.55 19.47 14.91
CA ILE A 74 14.39 18.83 14.29
C ILE A 74 14.52 19.00 12.77
N ALA A 75 14.41 17.93 11.99
CA ALA A 75 14.35 17.98 10.53
C ALA A 75 13.04 17.38 9.99
N LEU A 76 12.35 18.14 9.15
CA LEU A 76 11.00 17.83 8.70
C LEU A 76 10.84 17.80 7.18
N SER A 77 9.95 16.93 6.69
CA SER A 77 9.35 17.06 5.37
C SER A 77 7.89 17.50 5.43
N SER A 78 7.47 18.40 4.53
CA SER A 78 6.08 18.85 4.38
C SER A 78 5.70 19.06 2.92
N TYR A 79 4.89 18.16 2.37
CA TYR A 79 4.46 18.15 0.96
C TYR A 79 2.95 18.36 0.76
N GLN A 80 2.15 18.39 1.84
CA GLN A 80 0.68 18.48 1.79
C GLN A 80 0.13 19.91 1.97
N GLY A 81 0.99 20.93 1.91
CA GLY A 81 0.62 22.29 2.31
C GLY A 81 0.39 22.43 3.83
N GLY A 82 -0.02 23.64 4.25
CA GLY A 82 -0.18 24.01 5.66
C GLY A 82 1.14 24.10 6.44
N HIS A 83 2.28 24.14 5.73
CA HIS A 83 3.62 24.21 6.32
C HIS A 83 3.86 25.51 7.08
N VAL A 84 3.22 26.61 6.68
CA VAL A 84 3.37 27.90 7.37
C VAL A 84 2.81 27.79 8.78
N GLU A 85 1.56 27.36 8.92
CA GLU A 85 0.90 27.17 10.20
C GLU A 85 1.60 26.10 11.04
N TYR A 86 1.98 24.98 10.43
CA TYR A 86 2.67 23.87 11.11
C TYR A 86 4.01 24.31 11.71
N LEU A 87 4.87 24.98 10.92
CA LEU A 87 6.21 25.38 11.37
C LEU A 87 6.17 26.56 12.34
N LYS A 88 5.26 27.52 12.16
CA LYS A 88 5.05 28.59 13.14
C LYS A 88 4.60 28.02 14.48
N TYR A 89 3.60 27.14 14.46
CA TYR A 89 3.10 26.49 15.67
C TYR A 89 4.19 25.69 16.39
N MET A 90 5.08 25.02 15.66
CA MET A 90 6.24 24.34 16.23
C MET A 90 7.23 25.30 16.89
N VAL A 91 7.59 26.39 16.20
CA VAL A 91 8.51 27.40 16.73
C VAL A 91 7.92 28.05 17.99
N ASP A 92 6.62 28.36 18.00
CA ASP A 92 5.93 28.94 19.15
C ASP A 92 5.89 27.97 20.31
N MET A 93 5.52 26.70 20.08
CA MET A 93 5.50 25.68 21.12
C MET A 93 6.90 25.42 21.72
N LEU A 94 7.95 25.42 20.91
CA LEU A 94 9.34 25.32 21.40
C LEU A 94 9.73 26.54 22.26
N LYS A 95 9.34 27.76 21.86
CA LYS A 95 9.59 28.98 22.64
C LYS A 95 8.83 28.96 23.96
N GLU A 96 7.54 28.64 23.94
CA GLU A 96 6.67 28.55 25.12
C GLU A 96 7.17 27.52 26.14
N ARG A 97 7.75 26.41 25.66
CA ARG A 97 8.34 25.36 26.49
C ARG A 97 9.78 25.66 26.92
N GLY A 98 10.38 26.80 26.56
CA GLY A 98 11.76 27.13 26.92
C GLY A 98 12.84 26.40 26.13
N ALA A 99 12.48 25.78 25.00
CA ALA A 99 13.34 24.97 24.15
C ALA A 99 13.69 25.63 22.80
N ALA A 100 13.71 26.97 22.75
CA ALA A 100 14.05 27.74 21.54
C ALA A 100 15.50 27.52 21.02
N HIS A 101 16.33 26.78 21.76
CA HIS A 101 17.67 26.40 21.34
C HIS A 101 17.68 25.31 20.27
N ILE A 102 16.64 24.45 20.24
CA ILE A 102 16.47 23.36 19.27
C ILE A 102 16.28 23.95 17.87
N ARG A 103 17.13 23.56 16.91
CA ARG A 103 17.11 24.11 15.55
C ARG A 103 16.08 23.39 14.69
N VAL A 104 15.21 24.14 14.01
CA VAL A 104 14.19 23.58 13.12
C VAL A 104 14.64 23.71 11.67
N PHE A 105 14.73 22.58 10.97
CA PHE A 105 15.03 22.46 9.54
C PHE A 105 13.84 21.85 8.81
N ALA A 106 13.56 22.30 7.58
CA ALA A 106 12.47 21.73 6.79
C ALA A 106 12.78 21.66 5.28
N GLY A 107 12.01 20.84 4.57
CA GLY A 107 11.95 20.80 3.11
C GLY A 107 10.59 20.33 2.62
N GLY A 108 10.16 20.78 1.45
CA GLY A 108 8.83 20.45 0.90
C GLY A 108 8.77 20.44 -0.62
N GLY A 109 9.92 20.29 -1.29
CA GLY A 109 10.01 20.41 -2.75
C GLY A 109 9.59 21.81 -3.21
N GLY A 110 8.82 21.87 -4.30
CA GLY A 110 8.24 23.13 -4.81
C GLY A 110 7.02 23.63 -4.03
N THR A 111 6.52 22.87 -3.05
CA THR A 111 5.33 23.23 -2.26
C THR A 111 5.55 24.45 -1.36
N ILE A 112 6.78 24.64 -0.87
CA ILE A 112 7.17 25.78 -0.03
C ILE A 112 7.83 26.83 -0.92
N THR A 113 7.14 27.94 -1.13
CA THR A 113 7.60 29.00 -2.03
C THR A 113 8.77 29.81 -1.45
N PRO A 114 9.60 30.47 -2.27
CA PRO A 114 10.68 31.33 -1.80
C PRO A 114 10.22 32.43 -0.81
N GLU A 115 9.02 32.98 -0.99
CA GLU A 115 8.40 33.97 -0.10
C GLU A 115 8.15 33.37 1.28
N GLU A 116 7.51 32.20 1.33
CA GLU A 116 7.23 31.48 2.58
C GLU A 116 8.51 31.02 3.28
N ILE A 117 9.55 30.64 2.51
CA ILE A 117 10.87 30.31 3.06
C ILE A 117 11.44 31.53 3.80
N ARG A 118 11.39 32.73 3.19
CA ARG A 118 11.86 33.97 3.83
C ARG A 118 11.05 34.28 5.09
N GLU A 119 9.72 34.16 5.02
CA GLU A 119 8.82 34.38 6.14
C GLU A 119 9.12 33.45 7.33
N LEU A 120 9.19 32.14 7.07
CA LEU A 120 9.40 31.12 8.09
C LEU A 120 10.78 31.21 8.73
N GLN A 121 11.81 31.49 7.93
CA GLN A 121 13.16 31.71 8.46
C GLN A 121 13.24 32.99 9.31
N ALA A 122 12.53 34.05 8.92
CA ALA A 122 12.43 35.26 9.74
C ALA A 122 11.65 35.02 11.05
N TYR A 123 10.69 34.09 11.04
CA TYR A 123 9.88 33.74 12.23
C TYR A 123 10.66 32.95 13.29
N GLY A 124 11.58 32.08 12.85
CA GLY A 124 12.45 31.30 13.74
C GLY A 124 12.85 29.91 13.23
N VAL A 125 12.47 29.52 12.01
CA VAL A 125 13.00 28.30 11.37
C VAL A 125 14.46 28.54 10.97
N GLU A 126 15.37 27.62 11.26
CA GLU A 126 16.81 27.81 11.01
C GLU A 126 17.12 27.83 9.50
N ARG A 127 16.59 26.85 8.76
CA ARG A 127 16.76 26.78 7.30
C ARG A 127 15.68 25.92 6.65
N ILE A 128 15.17 26.37 5.50
CA ILE A 128 14.30 25.56 4.62
C ILE A 128 14.98 25.36 3.27
N TYR A 129 15.21 24.12 2.86
CA TYR A 129 15.91 23.81 1.61
C TYR A 129 14.93 23.70 0.43
N HIS A 130 15.13 24.53 -0.59
CA HIS A 130 14.39 24.49 -1.86
C HIS A 130 15.05 23.52 -2.85
N PRO A 131 14.33 22.95 -3.85
CA PRO A 131 14.94 22.10 -4.89
C PRO A 131 16.18 22.69 -5.57
N ASN A 132 16.22 24.02 -5.73
CA ASN A 132 17.39 24.71 -6.30
C ASN A 132 18.63 24.65 -5.39
N ASP A 133 18.45 24.58 -4.07
CA ASP A 133 19.55 24.39 -3.13
C ASP A 133 20.17 23.00 -3.30
N GLY A 134 19.33 21.98 -3.48
CA GLY A 134 19.80 20.60 -3.71
C GLY A 134 20.50 20.39 -5.05
N MET A 135 20.18 21.17 -6.07
CA MET A 135 20.93 21.18 -7.33
C MET A 135 22.27 21.91 -7.21
N LYS A 136 22.35 22.96 -6.39
CA LYS A 136 23.58 23.77 -6.22
C LYS A 136 24.61 23.11 -5.30
N LEU A 137 24.13 22.54 -4.19
CA LEU A 137 24.96 21.91 -3.14
C LEU A 137 25.09 20.39 -3.34
N GLY A 138 24.06 19.73 -3.87
CA GLY A 138 23.93 18.29 -3.76
C GLY A 138 23.51 17.84 -2.35
N LEU A 139 23.02 16.60 -2.25
CA LEU A 139 22.40 16.08 -1.03
C LEU A 139 23.37 15.99 0.17
N VAL A 140 24.64 15.69 -0.08
CA VAL A 140 25.64 15.53 0.99
C VAL A 140 25.99 16.88 1.61
N GLU A 141 26.30 17.87 0.79
CA GLU A 141 26.69 19.21 1.25
C GLU A 141 25.52 19.95 1.93
N MET A 142 24.28 19.69 1.49
CA MET A 142 23.08 20.16 2.22
C MET A 142 23.06 19.66 3.67
N ILE A 143 23.33 18.38 3.88
CA ILE A 143 23.34 17.81 5.24
C ILE A 143 24.57 18.26 6.02
N GLU A 144 25.71 18.50 5.37
CA GLU A 144 26.85 19.13 6.03
C GLU A 144 26.51 20.54 6.56
N ASP A 145 25.74 21.34 5.80
CA ASP A 145 25.23 22.64 6.27
C ASP A 145 24.29 22.48 7.47
N VAL A 146 23.35 21.53 7.43
CA VAL A 146 22.47 21.19 8.58
C VAL A 146 23.30 20.86 9.83
N MET A 147 24.29 19.98 9.69
CA MET A 147 25.16 19.56 10.79
C MET A 147 25.97 20.73 11.34
N ASN A 148 26.58 21.54 10.47
CA ASN A 148 27.41 22.68 10.88
C ASN A 148 26.62 23.77 11.61
N ARG A 149 25.41 24.09 11.14
CA ARG A 149 24.51 25.04 11.83
C ARG A 149 24.11 24.54 13.20
N THR A 150 23.80 23.26 13.30
CA THR A 150 23.44 22.61 14.57
C THR A 150 24.61 22.66 15.55
N ARG A 151 25.83 22.27 15.13
CA ARG A 151 27.06 22.40 15.95
C ARG A 151 27.28 23.83 16.46
N ALA A 152 27.15 24.81 15.56
CA ALA A 152 27.35 26.20 15.91
C ALA A 152 26.32 26.71 16.92
N ALA A 153 25.09 26.19 16.90
CA ALA A 153 24.05 26.50 17.87
C ALA A 153 24.34 25.84 19.23
N VAL A 154 24.70 24.55 19.24
CA VAL A 154 25.05 23.81 20.46
C VAL A 154 26.24 24.45 21.18
N ALA A 155 27.28 24.86 20.44
CA ALA A 155 28.46 25.50 20.99
C ALA A 155 28.19 26.87 21.68
N LYS A 156 27.07 27.52 21.37
CA LYS A 156 26.66 28.81 21.96
C LYS A 156 25.78 28.64 23.20
N ARG A 157 25.39 27.40 23.55
CA ARG A 157 24.51 27.11 24.67
C ARG A 157 25.28 27.32 25.98
N VAL A 158 24.86 28.29 26.79
CA VAL A 158 25.37 28.46 28.15
C VAL A 158 24.74 27.37 29.01
N GLU A 159 25.54 26.40 29.45
CA GLU A 159 25.09 25.34 30.34
C GLU A 159 24.65 25.94 31.68
N THR A 160 23.35 25.85 31.96
CA THR A 160 22.81 26.02 33.30
C THR A 160 22.61 24.63 33.86
N ALA A 161 23.38 24.27 34.89
CA ALA A 161 23.21 22.99 35.58
C ALA A 161 21.77 22.92 36.13
N ALA A 162 21.01 21.91 35.71
CA ALA A 162 19.66 21.67 36.19
C ALA A 162 19.74 21.29 37.68
N SER A 163 19.45 22.25 38.57
CA SER A 163 19.48 22.02 40.01
C SER A 163 18.16 21.48 40.57
N HIS A 164 17.09 21.48 39.77
CA HIS A 164 15.79 20.91 40.14
C HIS A 164 15.17 20.19 38.94
N VAL A 165 14.85 18.89 39.10
CA VAL A 165 14.08 18.10 38.14
C VAL A 165 12.63 18.03 38.62
N ASP A 166 11.67 18.30 37.74
CA ASP A 166 10.23 18.10 37.99
C ASP A 166 9.69 17.06 37.01
N ILE A 167 8.90 16.10 37.50
CA ILE A 167 8.28 15.08 36.67
C ILE A 167 7.33 15.65 35.61
N ASN A 168 6.73 16.82 35.86
CA ASN A 168 5.86 17.49 34.90
C ASN A 168 6.66 18.34 33.90
N ASP A 169 7.96 18.51 34.13
CA ASP A 169 8.88 19.16 33.20
C ASP A 169 9.77 18.12 32.50
N GLU A 170 9.27 17.60 31.39
CA GLU A 170 9.97 16.61 30.56
C GLU A 170 11.35 17.08 30.08
N ILE A 171 11.59 18.40 30.02
CA ILE A 171 12.86 18.99 29.59
C ILE A 171 13.93 18.77 30.67
N SER A 172 13.59 19.00 31.93
CA SER A 172 14.51 18.79 33.06
C SER A 172 14.98 17.34 33.15
N ILE A 173 14.09 16.38 32.86
CA ILE A 173 14.41 14.94 32.82
C ILE A 173 15.33 14.64 31.63
N GLY A 174 15.00 15.16 30.44
CA GLY A 174 15.79 14.99 29.23
C GLY A 174 17.21 15.52 29.39
N HIS A 175 17.38 16.73 29.92
CA HIS A 175 18.69 17.33 30.19
C HIS A 175 19.50 16.55 31.22
N MET A 176 18.86 16.07 32.30
CA MET A 176 19.56 15.25 33.30
C MET A 176 20.08 13.95 32.67
N LEU A 177 19.27 13.28 31.85
CA LEU A 177 19.68 12.07 31.13
C LEU A 177 20.81 12.34 30.14
N SER A 178 20.79 13.46 29.41
CA SER A 178 21.91 13.87 28.55
C SER A 178 23.18 14.13 29.37
N THR A 179 23.08 14.84 30.49
CA THR A 179 24.21 15.14 31.38
C THR A 179 24.87 13.86 31.90
N ILE A 180 24.07 12.83 32.22
CA ILE A 180 24.55 11.49 32.60
C ILE A 180 25.22 10.80 31.40
N GLU A 181 24.57 10.77 30.24
CA GLU A 181 25.07 10.13 29.01
C GLU A 181 26.40 10.70 28.50
N GLU A 182 26.60 11.99 28.71
CA GLU A 182 27.77 12.74 28.28
C GLU A 182 28.86 12.78 29.35
N SER A 183 28.63 12.15 30.51
CA SER A 183 29.55 12.11 31.64
C SER A 183 30.01 13.51 32.09
N ARG A 184 29.09 14.48 32.11
CA ARG A 184 29.40 15.90 32.45
C ARG A 184 29.52 16.15 33.95
N PHE A 185 29.16 15.19 34.80
CA PHE A 185 29.33 15.30 36.26
C PHE A 185 30.79 15.04 36.68
N ALA A 186 31.28 15.82 37.65
CA ALA A 186 32.52 15.48 38.34
C ALA A 186 32.33 14.19 39.16
N ASP A 187 33.36 13.34 39.25
CA ASP A 187 33.25 12.00 39.87
C ASP A 187 32.62 12.02 41.27
N GLY A 188 33.03 12.98 42.13
CA GLY A 188 32.48 13.11 43.48
C GLY A 188 31.03 13.59 43.54
N GLU A 189 30.57 14.35 42.55
CA GLU A 189 29.17 14.78 42.42
C GLU A 189 28.30 13.63 41.94
N LEU A 190 28.75 12.88 40.92
CA LEU A 190 28.04 11.72 40.41
C LEU A 190 27.86 10.64 41.50
N GLU A 191 28.89 10.42 42.32
CA GLU A 191 28.81 9.45 43.41
C GLU A 191 27.85 9.88 44.53
N ARG A 192 27.72 11.19 44.78
CA ARG A 192 26.67 11.74 45.65
C ARG A 192 25.28 11.52 45.05
N LEU A 193 25.08 11.88 43.79
CA LEU A 193 23.80 11.72 43.08
C LEU A 193 23.36 10.26 43.02
N ARG A 194 24.26 9.31 42.73
CA ARG A 194 23.98 7.87 42.77
C ARG A 194 23.43 7.43 44.13
N LYS A 195 23.99 7.93 45.24
CA LYS A 195 23.48 7.63 46.59
C LYS A 195 22.09 8.22 46.81
N GLU A 196 21.88 9.48 46.40
CA GLU A 196 20.58 10.15 46.50
C GLU A 196 19.49 9.41 45.69
N TRP A 197 19.78 9.07 44.44
CA TRP A 197 18.86 8.34 43.56
C TRP A 197 18.51 6.96 44.10
N LYS A 198 19.52 6.20 44.58
CA LYS A 198 19.29 4.88 45.19
C LYS A 198 18.45 4.94 46.45
N LEU A 199 18.56 6.00 47.26
CA LEU A 199 17.74 6.18 48.46
C LEU A 199 16.30 6.53 48.10
N ALA A 200 16.11 7.44 47.13
CA ALA A 200 14.78 7.89 46.69
C ALA A 200 14.01 6.82 45.91
N GLY A 201 14.69 6.04 45.07
CA GLY A 201 14.07 5.10 44.12
C GLY A 201 13.84 3.67 44.61
N LYS A 202 13.87 3.41 45.92
CA LYS A 202 13.77 2.03 46.48
C LYS A 202 12.44 1.32 46.19
N GLN A 203 11.39 2.02 45.77
CA GLN A 203 10.04 1.44 45.63
C GLN A 203 9.57 1.27 44.18
N THR A 204 10.25 1.87 43.19
CA THR A 204 9.83 1.81 41.78
C THR A 204 10.43 0.58 41.09
N PRO A 205 9.61 -0.39 40.62
CA PRO A 205 10.11 -1.57 39.92
C PRO A 205 10.62 -1.24 38.51
N VAL A 206 11.64 -1.99 38.07
CA VAL A 206 12.21 -1.92 36.72
C VAL A 206 11.92 -3.21 35.94
N LEU A 207 11.20 -3.09 34.82
CA LEU A 207 10.91 -4.18 33.89
C LEU A 207 11.89 -4.12 32.72
N GLY A 208 12.75 -5.13 32.57
CA GLY A 208 13.66 -5.24 31.42
C GLY A 208 13.10 -6.14 30.34
N LEU A 209 13.00 -5.65 29.11
CA LEU A 209 12.67 -6.45 27.93
C LEU A 209 13.91 -6.56 27.03
N THR A 210 14.41 -7.78 26.91
CA THR A 210 15.48 -8.12 25.97
C THR A 210 15.03 -9.21 25.02
N GLY A 211 15.80 -9.50 23.97
CA GLY A 211 15.38 -10.40 22.92
C GLY A 211 16.19 -10.29 21.64
N THR A 212 15.99 -11.24 20.73
CA THR A 212 16.65 -11.23 19.42
C THR A 212 16.22 -10.02 18.58
N GLY A 213 17.11 -9.55 17.70
CA GLY A 213 16.80 -8.48 16.75
C GLY A 213 15.58 -8.83 15.90
N GLY A 214 14.62 -7.90 15.78
CA GLY A 214 13.41 -8.11 14.98
C GLY A 214 12.33 -9.03 15.61
N ALA A 215 12.49 -9.46 16.87
CA ALA A 215 11.48 -10.24 17.57
C ALA A 215 10.19 -9.45 17.90
N GLY A 216 10.23 -8.11 17.79
CA GLY A 216 9.10 -7.21 18.06
C GLY A 216 9.05 -6.68 19.49
N LYS A 217 10.22 -6.49 20.12
CA LYS A 217 10.37 -5.95 21.49
C LYS A 217 9.62 -4.62 21.68
N SER A 218 9.96 -3.58 20.92
CA SER A 218 9.29 -2.28 21.00
C SER A 218 7.78 -2.33 20.68
N SER A 219 7.32 -3.30 19.88
CA SER A 219 5.87 -3.54 19.69
C SER A 219 5.21 -4.18 20.92
N VAL A 220 5.89 -5.13 21.58
CA VAL A 220 5.42 -5.71 22.85
C VAL A 220 5.43 -4.64 23.96
N VAL A 221 6.44 -3.78 24.01
CA VAL A 221 6.50 -2.63 24.94
C VAL A 221 5.31 -1.71 24.74
N ASP A 222 5.02 -1.30 23.50
CA ASP A 222 3.87 -0.46 23.19
C ASP A 222 2.55 -1.11 23.61
N GLU A 223 2.35 -2.39 23.27
CA GLU A 223 1.14 -3.12 23.67
C GLU A 223 1.02 -3.20 25.21
N LEU A 224 2.12 -3.41 25.95
CA LEU A 224 2.14 -3.39 27.41
C LEU A 224 1.79 -2.01 27.96
N LEU A 225 2.37 -0.94 27.40
CA LEU A 225 2.04 0.44 27.77
C LEU A 225 0.54 0.70 27.62
N LEU A 226 -0.08 0.28 26.50
CA LEU A 226 -1.52 0.38 26.31
C LEU A 226 -2.30 -0.32 27.43
N ARG A 227 -1.93 -1.56 27.80
CA ARG A 227 -2.64 -2.29 28.87
C ARG A 227 -2.42 -1.65 30.24
N PHE A 228 -1.21 -1.18 30.56
CA PHE A 228 -0.95 -0.47 31.81
C PHE A 228 -1.76 0.83 31.90
N LEU A 229 -1.75 1.64 30.84
CA LEU A 229 -2.48 2.91 30.79
C LEU A 229 -3.99 2.73 30.92
N HIS A 230 -4.53 1.62 30.41
CA HIS A 230 -5.95 1.24 30.51
C HIS A 230 -6.30 0.65 31.88
N ALA A 231 -5.50 -0.30 32.38
CA ALA A 231 -5.78 -0.99 33.65
C ALA A 231 -5.51 -0.11 34.88
N PHE A 232 -4.57 0.84 34.79
CA PHE A 232 -4.16 1.70 35.90
C PHE A 232 -4.19 3.18 35.46
N PRO A 233 -5.34 3.86 35.61
CA PRO A 233 -5.55 5.22 35.08
C PRO A 233 -4.61 6.30 35.62
N HIS A 234 -4.03 6.08 36.81
CA HIS A 234 -3.12 7.04 37.46
C HIS A 234 -1.65 6.71 37.30
N MET A 235 -1.31 5.56 36.69
CA MET A 235 0.06 5.08 36.57
C MET A 235 0.89 5.99 35.64
N ARG A 236 2.10 6.33 36.08
CA ARG A 236 3.14 7.01 35.31
C ARG A 236 4.29 6.05 35.01
N ILE A 237 4.73 6.02 33.75
CA ILE A 237 5.70 5.04 33.25
C ILE A 237 6.85 5.77 32.56
N ALA A 238 8.09 5.39 32.87
CA ALA A 238 9.26 5.82 32.11
C ALA A 238 9.82 4.68 31.26
N VAL A 239 10.25 4.96 30.04
CA VAL A 239 10.78 3.98 29.09
C VAL A 239 12.18 4.40 28.64
N LEU A 240 13.16 3.51 28.81
CA LEU A 240 14.49 3.62 28.22
C LEU A 240 14.61 2.58 27.10
N ALA A 241 14.79 3.02 25.86
CA ALA A 241 14.98 2.12 24.72
C ALA A 241 16.38 2.27 24.14
N VAL A 242 17.09 1.15 23.96
CA VAL A 242 18.49 1.14 23.55
C VAL A 242 18.63 0.54 22.15
N ASP A 243 19.23 1.30 21.24
CA ASP A 243 19.50 0.90 19.85
C ASP A 243 21.01 0.85 19.53
N PRO A 244 21.46 0.02 18.58
CA PRO A 244 22.88 -0.15 18.29
C PRO A 244 23.49 1.02 17.50
N THR A 245 24.67 1.48 17.92
CA THR A 245 25.47 2.48 17.17
C THR A 245 26.19 1.85 15.96
N ARG A 246 26.19 2.54 14.81
CA ARG A 246 26.91 2.08 13.61
C ARG A 246 28.41 2.35 13.74
N ARG A 247 29.22 1.28 13.64
CA ARG A 247 30.69 1.33 13.78
C ARG A 247 31.40 2.29 12.82
N ARG A 248 30.95 2.36 11.56
CA ARG A 248 31.64 3.09 10.49
C ARG A 248 31.38 4.60 10.56
N SER A 249 30.15 5.01 10.86
CA SER A 249 29.79 6.43 10.91
C SER A 249 29.86 7.03 12.31
N GLY A 250 29.75 6.23 13.38
CA GLY A 250 29.61 6.72 14.74
C GLY A 250 28.18 7.15 15.12
N GLY A 251 27.28 7.29 14.13
CA GLY A 251 25.88 7.64 14.34
C GLY A 251 24.99 6.43 14.65
N ALA A 252 23.76 6.69 15.09
CA ALA A 252 22.77 5.67 15.43
C ALA A 252 21.41 6.01 14.81
N LEU A 253 20.63 4.97 14.50
CA LEU A 253 19.21 5.11 14.14
C LEU A 253 18.44 4.59 15.33
N LEU A 254 17.85 5.51 16.09
CA LEU A 254 17.06 5.24 17.27
C LEU A 254 15.61 5.03 16.81
N GLY A 255 15.29 3.77 16.53
CA GLY A 255 14.11 3.32 15.80
C GLY A 255 13.07 2.59 16.64
N ASP A 256 13.18 2.60 17.96
CA ASP A 256 12.14 2.05 18.83
C ASP A 256 10.94 3.01 18.96
N ARG A 257 11.18 4.32 19.07
CA ARG A 257 10.12 5.34 19.28
C ARG A 257 9.07 5.35 18.15
N ILE A 258 9.44 5.05 16.90
CA ILE A 258 8.48 5.01 15.77
C ILE A 258 7.37 3.96 15.97
N ARG A 259 7.63 2.91 16.77
CA ARG A 259 6.72 1.78 16.99
C ARG A 259 5.68 2.03 18.08
N MET A 260 5.87 3.05 18.92
CA MET A 260 5.10 3.24 20.14
C MET A 260 4.01 4.29 19.98
N ASN A 261 2.78 3.86 19.69
CA ASN A 261 1.63 4.76 19.58
C ASN A 261 1.19 5.30 20.97
N SER A 262 1.47 4.56 22.04
CA SER A 262 1.13 4.93 23.43
C SER A 262 1.78 6.21 23.94
N LEU A 263 2.85 6.66 23.29
CA LEU A 263 3.63 7.84 23.70
C LEU A 263 2.86 9.16 23.59
N ARG A 264 1.66 9.18 22.98
CA ARG A 264 0.77 10.35 23.02
C ARG A 264 0.30 10.67 24.45
N SER A 265 0.27 9.70 25.35
CA SER A 265 -0.10 9.91 26.75
C SER A 265 0.98 10.69 27.50
N HIS A 266 0.61 11.79 28.17
CA HIS A 266 1.50 12.53 29.08
C HIS A 266 1.92 11.73 30.32
N ARG A 267 1.33 10.55 30.53
CA ARG A 267 1.70 9.63 31.61
C ARG A 267 2.89 8.74 31.27
N VAL A 268 3.36 8.77 30.02
CA VAL A 268 4.51 7.98 29.56
C VAL A 268 5.64 8.92 29.13
N TYR A 269 6.80 8.76 29.76
CA TYR A 269 8.05 9.39 29.33
C TYR A 269 8.91 8.36 28.61
N MET A 270 9.61 8.76 27.54
CA MET A 270 10.54 7.88 26.83
C MET A 270 11.85 8.59 26.51
N ARG A 271 12.97 7.88 26.64
CA ARG A 271 14.28 8.32 26.14
C ARG A 271 14.89 7.19 25.30
N SER A 272 15.37 7.56 24.12
CA SER A 272 16.07 6.65 23.21
C SER A 272 17.58 6.83 23.34
N MET A 273 18.31 5.74 23.59
CA MET A 273 19.74 5.73 23.84
C MET A 273 20.47 4.90 22.80
N ALA A 274 21.68 5.31 22.44
CA ALA A 274 22.57 4.48 21.63
C ALA A 274 23.50 3.64 22.53
N THR A 275 23.90 2.44 22.10
CA THR A 275 24.83 1.60 22.88
C THR A 275 26.20 2.26 23.09
N ARG A 276 26.65 3.11 22.15
CA ARG A 276 27.96 3.81 22.13
C ARG A 276 29.20 2.91 22.36
N ARG A 277 29.03 1.58 22.28
CA ARG A 277 30.06 0.54 22.47
C ARG A 277 29.93 -0.60 21.46
N GLN A 278 31.04 -1.33 21.28
CA GLN A 278 31.07 -2.56 20.49
C GLN A 278 30.52 -3.73 21.32
N HIS A 279 29.64 -4.56 20.73
CA HIS A 279 29.18 -5.84 21.29
C HIS A 279 28.49 -5.80 22.66
N ALA A 280 28.06 -4.63 23.13
CA ALA A 280 27.23 -4.49 24.33
C ALA A 280 25.77 -4.29 23.94
N ALA A 281 24.86 -4.93 24.65
CA ALA A 281 23.42 -4.77 24.47
C ALA A 281 22.87 -3.54 25.21
N THR A 282 23.67 -2.99 26.12
CA THR A 282 23.34 -1.90 27.03
C THR A 282 24.38 -0.77 26.95
N SER A 283 24.02 0.43 27.43
CA SER A 283 24.96 1.54 27.61
C SER A 283 25.57 1.50 29.02
N ILE A 284 26.82 1.94 29.18
CA ILE A 284 27.54 1.97 30.47
C ILE A 284 26.77 2.76 31.52
N VAL A 285 26.16 3.85 31.05
CA VAL A 285 25.43 4.81 31.88
C VAL A 285 23.99 4.37 32.14
N LEU A 286 23.55 3.25 31.54
CA LEU A 286 22.17 2.79 31.64
C LEU A 286 21.76 2.57 33.10
N HIS A 287 22.67 2.02 33.92
CA HIS A 287 22.45 1.86 35.36
C HIS A 287 22.17 3.21 36.04
N ASP A 288 22.95 4.26 35.73
CA ASP A 288 22.78 5.59 36.32
C ASP A 288 21.46 6.26 35.86
N CYS A 289 21.11 6.09 34.57
CA CYS A 289 19.83 6.57 34.04
C CYS A 289 18.62 5.88 34.68
N ILE A 290 18.70 4.56 34.92
CA ILE A 290 17.66 3.79 35.60
C ILE A 290 17.52 4.30 37.05
N ASP A 291 18.61 4.41 37.79
CA ASP A 291 18.59 4.90 39.17
C ASP A 291 17.99 6.31 39.26
N PHE A 292 18.39 7.21 38.35
CA PHE A 292 17.80 8.55 38.26
C PHE A 292 16.29 8.50 38.02
N LEU A 293 15.80 7.74 37.03
CA LEU A 293 14.36 7.65 36.75
C LEU A 293 13.57 7.04 37.91
N LYS A 294 14.13 6.04 38.61
CA LYS A 294 13.53 5.47 39.82
C LYS A 294 13.39 6.49 40.94
N SER A 295 14.32 7.46 41.02
CA SER A 295 14.25 8.53 42.03
C SER A 295 13.12 9.54 41.77
N GLN A 296 12.58 9.56 40.55
CA GLN A 296 11.44 10.38 40.18
C GLN A 296 10.12 9.63 40.47
N PRO A 297 8.98 10.33 40.64
CA PRO A 297 7.70 9.71 40.99
C PRO A 297 7.03 8.97 39.81
N TYR A 298 7.76 8.05 39.19
CA TYR A 298 7.25 7.03 38.26
C TYR A 298 6.88 5.76 39.04
N ASP A 299 5.79 5.11 38.63
CA ASP A 299 5.32 3.86 39.20
C ASP A 299 6.01 2.64 38.57
N LEU A 300 6.56 2.80 37.37
CA LEU A 300 7.23 1.75 36.60
C LEU A 300 8.30 2.35 35.69
N VAL A 301 9.49 1.73 35.66
CA VAL A 301 10.51 1.98 34.63
C VAL A 301 10.59 0.75 33.72
N ILE A 302 10.50 0.94 32.41
CA ILE A 302 10.68 -0.11 31.40
C ILE A 302 12.00 0.12 30.68
N VAL A 303 12.81 -0.92 30.52
CA VAL A 303 14.08 -0.87 29.80
C VAL A 303 14.04 -1.86 28.64
N GLU A 304 14.13 -1.37 27.41
CA GLU A 304 14.29 -2.18 26.21
C GLU A 304 15.75 -2.17 25.76
N THR A 305 16.34 -3.34 25.53
CA THR A 305 17.72 -3.46 25.04
C THR A 305 17.81 -3.46 23.51
N ALA A 306 19.02 -3.27 22.98
CA ALA A 306 19.30 -3.61 21.60
C ALA A 306 19.08 -5.12 21.36
N GLY A 307 18.96 -5.53 20.09
CA GLY A 307 18.85 -6.95 19.74
C GLY A 307 20.07 -7.74 20.23
N ILE A 308 19.83 -8.76 21.06
CA ILE A 308 20.89 -9.58 21.67
C ILE A 308 21.17 -10.88 20.91
N GLY A 309 22.40 -11.38 21.06
CA GLY A 309 22.79 -12.74 20.72
C GLY A 309 22.32 -13.77 21.75
N GLN A 310 22.76 -15.02 21.59
CA GLN A 310 22.35 -16.13 22.46
C GLN A 310 22.95 -16.04 23.88
N SER A 311 24.12 -15.42 24.05
CA SER A 311 24.88 -15.38 25.32
C SER A 311 24.86 -14.03 26.04
N ASP A 312 24.08 -13.06 25.58
CA ASP A 312 24.01 -11.74 26.22
C ASP A 312 22.92 -11.74 27.30
N SER A 313 23.30 -11.48 28.55
CA SER A 313 22.39 -11.46 29.73
C SER A 313 22.56 -10.21 30.60
N GLU A 314 23.29 -9.19 30.13
CA GLU A 314 23.62 -7.96 30.89
C GLU A 314 22.41 -7.25 31.52
N ILE A 315 21.24 -7.34 30.89
CA ILE A 315 20.02 -6.69 31.40
C ILE A 315 19.58 -7.24 32.76
N VAL A 316 19.91 -8.50 33.07
CA VAL A 316 19.49 -9.19 34.31
C VAL A 316 20.04 -8.49 35.54
N ASP A 317 21.26 -7.93 35.45
CA ASP A 317 21.91 -7.22 36.55
C ASP A 317 21.41 -5.78 36.71
N LEU A 318 20.61 -5.27 35.76
CA LEU A 318 20.15 -3.88 35.71
C LEU A 318 18.69 -3.69 36.09
N VAL A 319 17.88 -4.76 36.06
CA VAL A 319 16.42 -4.67 36.19
C VAL A 319 15.90 -5.56 37.29
N ASP A 320 14.76 -5.17 37.87
CA ASP A 320 14.09 -6.00 38.86
C ASP A 320 13.42 -7.20 38.19
N PHE A 321 12.83 -7.05 37.00
CA PHE A 321 12.08 -8.11 36.32
C PHE A 321 12.56 -8.31 34.88
N PRO A 322 13.43 -9.30 34.59
CA PRO A 322 13.91 -9.57 33.23
C PRO A 322 12.90 -10.43 32.44
N ALA A 323 12.53 -9.96 31.25
CA ALA A 323 11.68 -10.64 30.30
C ALA A 323 12.40 -10.84 28.95
N TYR A 324 12.19 -12.00 28.32
CA TYR A 324 12.84 -12.37 27.05
C TYR A 324 11.81 -12.49 25.93
N VAL A 325 12.00 -11.73 24.84
CA VAL A 325 11.15 -11.76 23.65
C VAL A 325 11.87 -12.49 22.52
N MET A 326 11.22 -13.50 21.95
CA MET A 326 11.75 -14.30 20.85
C MET A 326 10.66 -14.67 19.83
N THR A 327 11.07 -15.21 18.70
CA THR A 327 10.18 -15.75 17.65
C THR A 327 10.35 -17.27 17.54
N SER A 328 9.57 -17.91 16.67
CA SER A 328 9.75 -19.32 16.30
C SER A 328 11.05 -19.61 15.53
N ASP A 329 11.75 -18.58 15.07
CA ASP A 329 12.95 -18.69 14.21
C ASP A 329 14.25 -18.76 15.04
N TYR A 330 14.43 -19.82 15.83
CA TYR A 330 15.67 -20.06 16.61
C TYR A 330 16.53 -21.23 16.09
N GLY A 331 16.14 -21.83 14.96
CA GLY A 331 16.82 -22.99 14.38
C GLY A 331 16.37 -24.31 15.03
N ALA A 332 17.30 -25.22 15.31
CA ALA A 332 17.00 -26.50 15.96
C ALA A 332 16.67 -26.32 17.45
N ALA A 333 15.86 -27.20 18.03
CA ALA A 333 15.53 -27.16 19.46
C ALA A 333 16.76 -27.18 20.40
N SER A 334 17.88 -27.79 19.97
CA SER A 334 19.14 -27.77 20.72
C SER A 334 19.79 -26.39 20.84
N GLN A 335 19.38 -25.40 20.04
CA GLN A 335 19.84 -24.03 20.19
C GLN A 335 19.26 -23.36 21.43
N LEU A 336 18.09 -23.79 21.91
CA LEU A 336 17.47 -23.25 23.13
C LEU A 336 18.33 -23.51 24.37
N GLU A 337 19.15 -24.56 24.36
CA GLU A 337 20.10 -24.88 25.44
C GLU A 337 21.25 -23.86 25.54
N LYS A 338 21.46 -23.03 24.50
CA LYS A 338 22.53 -22.04 24.43
C LYS A 338 22.05 -20.61 24.71
N ILE A 339 20.75 -20.42 24.90
CA ILE A 339 20.17 -19.09 25.14
C ILE A 339 20.13 -18.84 26.65
N ASP A 340 21.08 -18.05 27.14
CA ASP A 340 21.23 -17.77 28.57
C ASP A 340 19.97 -17.13 29.16
N MET A 341 19.31 -16.26 28.39
CA MET A 341 18.07 -15.60 28.82
C MET A 341 16.91 -16.56 29.11
N ILE A 342 16.89 -17.79 28.57
CA ILE A 342 15.86 -18.79 28.96
C ILE A 342 16.05 -19.23 30.42
N ASP A 343 17.29 -19.19 30.92
CA ASP A 343 17.60 -19.48 32.32
C ASP A 343 17.25 -18.29 33.23
N PHE A 344 17.59 -17.07 32.84
CA PHE A 344 17.40 -15.90 33.72
C PHE A 344 16.04 -15.21 33.63
N ALA A 345 15.33 -15.29 32.50
CA ALA A 345 14.07 -14.57 32.32
C ALA A 345 12.98 -15.09 33.27
N GLU A 346 12.29 -14.17 33.94
CA GLU A 346 11.12 -14.49 34.76
C GLU A 346 9.85 -14.69 33.91
N LEU A 347 9.88 -14.14 32.69
CA LEU A 347 8.82 -14.27 31.71
C LEU A 347 9.41 -14.35 30.29
N ILE A 348 8.94 -15.30 29.50
CA ILE A 348 9.32 -15.43 28.09
C ILE A 348 8.11 -15.13 27.20
N VAL A 349 8.30 -14.25 26.23
CA VAL A 349 7.32 -13.87 25.22
C VAL A 349 7.72 -14.50 23.90
N LEU A 350 6.96 -15.51 23.46
CA LEU A 350 7.04 -16.01 22.09
C LEU A 350 6.14 -15.14 21.22
N ASN A 351 6.72 -14.09 20.65
CA ASN A 351 6.03 -13.14 19.80
C ASN A 351 6.03 -13.60 18.33
N LYS A 352 5.19 -12.97 17.51
CA LYS A 352 4.92 -13.38 16.11
C LYS A 352 4.39 -14.81 16.05
N PHE A 353 3.47 -15.15 16.96
CA PHE A 353 2.91 -16.49 17.09
C PHE A 353 2.03 -16.91 15.89
N ASP A 354 1.74 -15.99 14.99
CA ASP A 354 1.14 -16.22 13.67
C ASP A 354 2.09 -16.93 12.68
N LYS A 355 3.40 -16.95 12.97
CA LYS A 355 4.38 -17.62 12.12
C LYS A 355 4.28 -19.14 12.17
N ARG A 356 4.68 -19.78 11.07
CA ARG A 356 4.75 -21.24 10.97
C ARG A 356 5.72 -21.81 12.01
N GLY A 357 5.30 -22.91 12.67
CA GLY A 357 6.10 -23.59 13.68
C GLY A 357 6.05 -22.95 15.07
N ALA A 358 5.24 -21.91 15.28
CA ALA A 358 5.10 -21.26 16.58
C ALA A 358 4.56 -22.18 17.69
N GLU A 359 3.65 -23.10 17.37
CA GLU A 359 3.14 -24.09 18.35
C GLU A 359 4.22 -25.07 18.81
N ASP A 360 5.04 -25.58 17.86
CA ASP A 360 6.19 -26.42 18.16
C ASP A 360 7.23 -25.64 18.98
N ALA A 361 7.49 -24.39 18.60
CA ALA A 361 8.36 -23.48 19.34
C ALA A 361 7.90 -23.29 20.79
N LEU A 362 6.61 -23.06 21.02
CA LEU A 362 6.06 -22.89 22.36
C LEU A 362 6.31 -24.13 23.23
N ARG A 363 6.06 -25.31 22.67
CA ARG A 363 6.30 -26.58 23.36
C ARG A 363 7.78 -26.74 23.71
N ASP A 364 8.67 -26.47 22.76
CA ASP A 364 10.10 -26.69 22.93
C ASP A 364 10.72 -25.70 23.93
N ILE A 365 10.29 -24.43 23.89
CA ILE A 365 10.69 -23.40 24.86
C ILE A 365 10.19 -23.76 26.26
N ARG A 366 8.93 -24.18 26.41
CA ARG A 366 8.40 -24.63 27.71
C ARG A 366 9.16 -25.83 28.26
N LYS A 367 9.48 -26.81 27.42
CA LYS A 367 10.32 -27.96 27.80
C LYS A 367 11.70 -27.52 28.27
N GLN A 368 12.35 -26.61 27.53
CA GLN A 368 13.67 -26.11 27.90
C GLN A 368 13.62 -25.32 29.21
N TRP A 369 12.64 -24.43 29.39
CA TRP A 369 12.45 -23.68 30.63
C TRP A 369 12.29 -24.60 31.85
N LYS A 370 11.49 -25.67 31.71
CA LYS A 370 11.33 -26.68 32.78
C LYS A 370 12.63 -27.42 33.09
N ARG A 371 13.42 -27.76 32.06
CA ARG A 371 14.72 -28.43 32.22
C ARG A 371 15.71 -27.56 32.99
N ASN A 372 15.86 -26.30 32.58
CA ASN A 372 16.77 -25.35 33.24
C ASN A 372 16.46 -25.20 34.74
N ARG A 373 15.17 -25.20 35.11
CA ARG A 373 14.71 -25.04 36.51
C ARG A 373 14.41 -26.35 37.25
N THR A 374 14.68 -27.52 36.65
CA THR A 374 14.33 -28.84 37.19
C THR A 374 12.85 -28.99 37.61
N ALA A 375 11.96 -28.23 36.97
CA ALA A 375 10.57 -28.04 37.37
C ALA A 375 9.61 -28.96 36.56
N PHE A 376 9.92 -30.26 36.50
CA PHE A 376 9.24 -31.21 35.60
C PHE A 376 7.74 -31.42 35.90
N ASN A 377 7.31 -31.16 37.13
CA ASN A 377 5.92 -31.34 37.57
C ASN A 377 5.01 -30.13 37.31
N VAL A 378 5.57 -28.99 36.87
CA VAL A 378 4.78 -27.78 36.55
C VAL A 378 3.98 -28.03 35.28
N LYS A 379 2.68 -27.69 35.27
CA LYS A 379 1.84 -27.80 34.07
C LYS A 379 2.28 -26.79 33.02
N ASP A 380 2.10 -27.10 31.74
CA ASP A 380 2.52 -26.20 30.65
C ASP A 380 1.85 -24.81 30.73
N ASP A 381 0.62 -24.74 31.23
CA ASP A 381 -0.13 -23.49 31.41
C ASP A 381 0.41 -22.61 32.55
N ASP A 382 1.17 -23.19 33.48
CA ASP A 382 1.78 -22.50 34.62
C ASP A 382 3.24 -22.10 34.33
N VAL A 383 3.81 -22.56 33.20
CA VAL A 383 5.14 -22.12 32.73
C VAL A 383 5.00 -20.69 32.19
N PRO A 384 5.84 -19.72 32.63
CA PRO A 384 5.74 -18.33 32.23
C PRO A 384 6.29 -18.08 30.80
N VAL A 385 5.81 -18.85 29.83
CA VAL A 385 6.09 -18.74 28.41
C VAL A 385 4.77 -18.51 27.68
N TYR A 386 4.63 -17.29 27.15
CA TYR A 386 3.37 -16.79 26.59
C TYR A 386 3.45 -16.63 25.08
N PRO A 387 2.52 -17.23 24.30
CA PRO A 387 2.37 -16.96 22.89
C PRO A 387 1.68 -15.61 22.70
N THR A 388 2.24 -14.74 21.84
CA THR A 388 1.72 -13.39 21.61
C THR A 388 1.82 -12.99 20.14
N ILE A 389 0.91 -12.13 19.71
CA ILE A 389 0.96 -11.47 18.40
C ILE A 389 0.84 -9.96 18.65
N ALA A 390 1.95 -9.28 18.94
CA ALA A 390 1.91 -7.85 19.27
C ALA A 390 1.44 -6.95 18.10
N SER A 391 1.49 -7.44 16.85
CA SER A 391 0.92 -6.76 15.68
C SER A 391 -0.61 -6.85 15.62
N GLN A 392 -1.21 -7.80 16.34
CA GLN A 392 -2.66 -7.97 16.40
C GLN A 392 -3.22 -7.09 17.51
N PHE A 393 -4.11 -6.16 17.14
CA PHE A 393 -4.78 -5.31 18.10
C PHE A 393 -5.59 -6.15 19.10
N ASN A 394 -5.45 -5.82 20.39
CA ASN A 394 -6.11 -6.50 21.50
C ASN A 394 -5.90 -8.03 21.49
N ASP A 395 -4.67 -8.48 21.16
CA ASP A 395 -4.31 -9.89 21.18
C ASP A 395 -4.60 -10.54 22.57
N PRO A 396 -5.40 -11.63 22.61
CA PRO A 396 -5.65 -12.37 23.84
C PRO A 396 -4.36 -12.90 24.50
N GLY A 397 -3.36 -13.27 23.69
CA GLY A 397 -2.06 -13.73 24.18
C GLY A 397 -1.33 -12.66 24.98
N VAL A 398 -1.23 -11.44 24.44
CA VAL A 398 -0.65 -10.29 25.14
C VAL A 398 -1.44 -9.96 26.41
N THR A 399 -2.78 -9.99 26.38
CA THR A 399 -3.62 -9.73 27.57
C THR A 399 -3.43 -10.78 28.66
N TRP A 400 -3.33 -12.06 28.28
CA TRP A 400 -3.03 -13.16 29.21
C TRP A 400 -1.63 -13.02 29.81
N MET A 401 -0.63 -12.68 28.98
CA MET A 401 0.74 -12.39 29.42
C MET A 401 0.79 -11.21 30.39
N PHE A 402 0.12 -10.10 30.06
CA PHE A 402 0.05 -8.89 30.88
C PHE A 402 -0.56 -9.13 32.27
N THR A 403 -1.65 -9.90 32.33
CA THR A 403 -2.31 -10.24 33.60
C THR A 403 -1.36 -11.05 34.50
N ASN A 404 -0.60 -11.98 33.91
CA ASN A 404 0.38 -12.75 34.65
C ASN A 404 1.62 -11.95 35.02
N LEU A 405 2.07 -11.03 34.16
CA LEU A 405 3.13 -10.07 34.49
C LEU A 405 2.75 -9.28 35.73
N CYS A 406 1.53 -8.73 35.79
CA CYS A 406 1.03 -8.00 36.96
C CYS A 406 0.99 -8.88 38.22
N ARG A 407 0.58 -10.15 38.10
CA ARG A 407 0.61 -11.13 39.21
C ARG A 407 2.04 -11.34 39.71
N LEU A 408 2.98 -11.62 38.82
CA LEU A 408 4.38 -11.89 39.15
C LEU A 408 5.06 -10.64 39.75
N MET A 409 4.82 -9.45 39.19
CA MET A 409 5.33 -8.19 39.72
C MET A 409 4.81 -7.93 41.13
N ARG A 410 3.51 -8.14 41.40
CA ARG A 410 2.94 -8.02 42.75
C ARG A 410 3.62 -8.94 43.75
N GLU A 411 3.82 -10.21 43.40
CA GLU A 411 4.50 -11.18 44.27
C GLU A 411 5.93 -10.73 44.61
N LYS A 412 6.63 -10.16 43.62
CA LYS A 412 8.01 -9.68 43.78
C LYS A 412 8.09 -8.41 44.61
N VAL A 413 7.22 -7.42 44.35
CA VAL A 413 7.14 -6.17 45.12
C VAL A 413 6.80 -6.47 46.59
N LYS A 414 5.87 -7.40 46.85
CA LYS A 414 5.53 -7.83 48.23
C LYS A 414 6.69 -8.53 48.95
N ARG A 415 7.43 -9.41 48.26
CA ARG A 415 8.62 -10.08 48.83
C ARG A 415 9.74 -9.09 49.15
N GLY A 416 9.94 -8.07 48.30
CA GLY A 416 10.89 -6.98 48.54
C GLY A 416 10.55 -6.15 49.79
N GLN A 417 9.26 -5.91 50.05
CA GLN A 417 8.81 -5.20 51.26
C GLN A 417 8.99 -6.03 52.54
N SER A 418 8.80 -7.35 52.50
CA SER A 418 8.97 -8.24 53.67
C SER A 418 10.42 -8.43 54.15
N HIS A 419 11.41 -8.19 53.30
CA HIS A 419 12.83 -8.26 53.67
C HIS A 419 13.33 -7.00 54.40
N ILE A 420 12.62 -5.87 54.32
CA ILE A 420 12.99 -4.61 54.98
C ILE A 420 12.50 -4.57 56.44
N SER A 421 11.50 -5.37 56.80
CA SER A 421 10.98 -5.51 58.17
C SER A 421 11.68 -6.61 59.00
N GLY A 422 12.77 -7.19 58.51
CA GLY A 422 13.40 -8.41 59.07
C GLY A 422 14.56 -8.23 60.03
N GLU A 423 15.04 -7.00 60.30
CA GLU A 423 16.14 -6.75 61.24
C GLU A 423 15.65 -5.93 62.45
N ASN A 424 14.87 -6.58 63.33
CA ASN A 424 14.81 -6.39 64.79
C ASN A 424 13.45 -6.82 65.34
N ALA A 425 13.33 -8.09 65.75
CA ALA A 425 12.44 -8.49 66.85
C ALA A 425 12.73 -9.94 67.27
N ALA A 426 13.76 -10.12 68.09
CA ALA A 426 13.83 -11.28 68.96
C ALA A 426 12.91 -11.03 70.17
N GLY A 427 11.85 -11.83 70.29
CA GLY A 427 11.16 -12.14 71.54
C GLY A 427 9.96 -11.25 71.90
N HIS A 428 8.75 -11.81 71.82
CA HIS A 428 7.91 -12.21 72.96
C HIS A 428 6.55 -12.69 72.44
N GLY A 429 6.09 -13.84 72.96
CA GLY A 429 4.78 -14.40 72.61
C GLY A 429 3.63 -13.67 73.30
N GLY A 430 2.42 -13.80 72.73
CA GLY A 430 1.17 -13.51 73.43
C GLY A 430 0.06 -12.89 72.58
N THR A 431 -1.00 -13.68 72.42
CA THR A 431 -2.42 -13.32 72.27
C THR A 431 -2.94 -12.62 71.02
N GLU A 432 -3.88 -13.32 70.38
CA GLU A 432 -4.87 -12.84 69.42
C GLU A 432 -5.61 -11.60 69.95
N SER A 433 -5.64 -10.53 69.15
CA SER A 433 -6.74 -9.57 69.19
C SER A 433 -7.08 -9.11 67.78
N LYS A 434 -8.35 -9.27 67.43
CA LYS A 434 -9.02 -8.58 66.33
C LYS A 434 -9.12 -7.10 66.73
N ASN A 435 -8.55 -6.20 65.95
CA ASN A 435 -9.03 -4.84 65.83
C ASN A 435 -8.68 -4.30 64.45
N ASP A 436 -9.74 -4.07 63.67
CA ASP A 436 -9.77 -3.12 62.57
C ASP A 436 -9.40 -1.72 63.07
N SER A 437 -8.94 -0.88 62.15
CA SER A 437 -8.62 0.55 62.28
C SER A 437 -7.21 0.90 62.80
N ASP A 438 -6.26 0.97 61.87
CA ASP A 438 -5.10 1.86 61.99
C ASP A 438 -4.87 2.57 60.62
N PRO A 439 -5.16 3.87 60.48
CA PRO A 439 -5.09 4.56 59.18
C PRO A 439 -3.71 5.16 58.85
N PHE A 440 -2.62 4.73 59.50
CA PHE A 440 -1.28 5.32 59.32
C PHE A 440 -0.16 4.37 58.87
N LEU A 441 -0.50 3.31 58.12
CA LEU A 441 0.48 2.60 57.28
C LEU A 441 0.56 3.28 55.91
N LEU A 442 1.54 4.17 55.75
CA LEU A 442 1.93 4.80 54.48
C LEU A 442 2.46 3.74 53.50
N SER A 443 1.55 3.00 52.86
CA SER A 443 1.79 2.40 51.55
C SER A 443 1.89 3.53 50.51
N SER A 444 2.88 3.49 49.62
CA SER A 444 2.88 4.35 48.43
C SER A 444 1.50 4.29 47.74
N PRO A 445 0.89 5.41 47.31
CA PRO A 445 -0.44 5.42 46.69
C PRO A 445 -0.53 4.69 45.33
N GLY A 446 0.57 4.16 44.81
CA GLY A 446 0.70 3.75 43.41
C GLY A 446 0.44 2.26 43.15
N CYS A 447 -0.62 1.97 42.38
CA CYS A 447 -0.91 0.69 41.71
C CYS A 447 -0.99 -0.58 42.56
N ASP A 448 -2.18 -1.19 42.60
CA ASP A 448 -2.40 -2.49 43.24
C ASP A 448 -1.96 -3.68 42.36
N TRP A 449 -1.48 -3.46 41.13
CA TRP A 449 -1.11 -4.48 40.14
C TRP A 449 -2.24 -5.48 39.80
N GLN A 450 -3.50 -5.10 39.98
CA GLN A 450 -4.68 -5.97 39.90
C GLN A 450 -5.57 -5.58 38.69
N PRO A 451 -5.19 -5.98 37.46
CA PRO A 451 -5.95 -5.57 36.29
C PRO A 451 -7.31 -6.27 36.24
N GLN A 452 -8.38 -5.50 36.01
CA GLN A 452 -9.71 -6.06 35.73
C GLN A 452 -9.86 -6.33 34.22
N LEU A 453 -9.30 -7.46 33.77
CA LEU A 453 -9.33 -7.87 32.36
C LEU A 453 -9.90 -9.27 32.21
N ASP A 454 -10.68 -9.50 31.16
CA ASP A 454 -11.14 -10.84 30.79
C ASP A 454 -9.98 -11.63 30.18
N THR A 455 -9.63 -12.76 30.81
CA THR A 455 -8.58 -13.70 30.37
C THR A 455 -9.13 -15.10 30.05
N THR A 456 -10.44 -15.19 29.79
CA THR A 456 -11.09 -16.44 29.34
C THR A 456 -10.46 -16.97 28.04
N LEU A 457 -10.09 -16.06 27.13
CA LEU A 457 -9.31 -16.34 25.94
C LEU A 457 -7.81 -16.12 26.23
N LYS A 458 -7.01 -17.19 26.18
CA LYS A 458 -5.56 -17.15 26.47
C LYS A 458 -4.67 -17.29 25.24
N SER A 459 -5.16 -17.99 24.21
CA SER A 459 -4.39 -18.25 23.00
C SER A 459 -4.62 -17.15 21.97
N PRO A 460 -3.55 -16.60 21.36
CA PRO A 460 -3.68 -15.76 20.18
C PRO A 460 -4.51 -16.49 19.12
N ARG A 461 -5.37 -15.74 18.43
CA ARG A 461 -6.07 -16.24 17.25
C ARG A 461 -5.50 -15.51 16.05
N ALA A 462 -4.44 -16.07 15.48
CA ALA A 462 -3.89 -15.58 14.23
C ALA A 462 -5.02 -15.57 13.17
N THR A 463 -5.40 -14.37 12.71
CA THR A 463 -6.28 -14.26 11.56
C THR A 463 -5.44 -14.58 10.34
N VAL A 464 -5.43 -15.85 9.93
CA VAL A 464 -4.71 -16.29 8.73
C VAL A 464 -5.43 -15.71 7.52
N LEU A 465 -4.90 -14.60 6.98
CA LEU A 465 -5.45 -13.93 5.79
C LEU A 465 -5.31 -14.81 4.55
N ILE A 466 -4.15 -15.46 4.40
CA ILE A 466 -3.85 -16.39 3.31
C ILE A 466 -3.46 -17.74 3.93
N PRO A 467 -4.21 -18.82 3.68
CA PRO A 467 -3.87 -20.15 4.21
C PRO A 467 -2.45 -20.58 3.80
N GLY A 468 -1.70 -21.18 4.72
CA GLY A 468 -0.31 -21.59 4.50
C GLY A 468 -0.07 -22.45 3.24
N ALA A 469 -1.05 -23.29 2.88
CA ALA A 469 -1.01 -24.12 1.67
C ALA A 469 -1.09 -23.32 0.35
N ARG A 470 -1.54 -22.07 0.41
CA ARG A 470 -1.76 -21.20 -0.75
C ARG A 470 -0.70 -20.12 -0.90
N VAL A 471 0.30 -20.06 -0.02
CA VAL A 471 1.32 -18.98 0.06
C VAL A 471 2.21 -18.90 -1.20
N ARG A 472 2.35 -19.98 -1.97
CA ARG A 472 3.16 -20.03 -3.20
C ARG A 472 2.44 -19.59 -4.48
N TYR A 473 1.26 -18.98 -4.36
CA TYR A 473 0.43 -18.57 -5.49
C TYR A 473 1.17 -17.74 -6.56
N LEU A 474 2.06 -16.84 -6.16
CA LEU A 474 2.84 -16.02 -7.10
C LEU A 474 3.86 -16.83 -7.90
N ALA A 475 4.58 -17.74 -7.24
CA ALA A 475 5.52 -18.65 -7.92
C ALA A 475 4.77 -19.58 -8.89
N GLU A 476 3.63 -20.12 -8.48
CA GLU A 476 2.80 -20.98 -9.34
C GLU A 476 2.27 -20.23 -10.57
N ILE A 477 1.91 -18.95 -10.44
CA ILE A 477 1.53 -18.09 -11.58
C ILE A 477 2.72 -17.87 -12.52
N ALA A 478 3.92 -17.62 -11.99
CA ALA A 478 5.14 -17.45 -12.79
C ALA A 478 5.51 -18.73 -13.55
N GLU A 479 5.54 -19.87 -12.88
CA GLU A 479 5.80 -21.20 -13.47
C GLU A 479 4.79 -21.50 -14.59
N GLN A 480 3.50 -21.27 -14.34
CA GLN A 480 2.44 -21.47 -15.32
C GLN A 480 2.56 -20.51 -16.53
N GLY A 481 2.86 -19.24 -16.30
CA GLY A 481 3.07 -18.25 -17.36
C GLY A 481 4.20 -18.65 -18.32
N ARG A 482 5.33 -19.12 -17.79
CA ARG A 482 6.45 -19.64 -18.59
C ARG A 482 6.08 -20.90 -19.36
N ALA A 483 5.37 -21.83 -18.71
CA ALA A 483 4.89 -23.05 -19.36
C ALA A 483 3.93 -22.75 -20.54
N ILE A 484 3.06 -21.76 -20.40
CA ILE A 484 2.17 -21.30 -21.49
C ILE A 484 2.98 -20.76 -22.65
N ASN A 485 3.98 -19.90 -22.41
CA ASN A 485 4.83 -19.35 -23.47
C ASN A 485 5.58 -20.45 -24.22
N GLN A 486 6.20 -21.40 -23.50
CA GLN A 486 6.87 -22.55 -24.10
C GLN A 486 5.89 -23.45 -24.89
N GLY A 487 4.68 -23.63 -24.36
CA GLY A 487 3.61 -24.37 -25.02
C GLY A 487 3.21 -23.71 -26.35
N ILE A 488 3.03 -22.40 -26.38
CA ILE A 488 2.71 -21.64 -27.60
C ILE A 488 3.82 -21.81 -28.64
N GLU A 489 5.09 -21.68 -28.24
CA GLU A 489 6.24 -21.85 -29.15
C GLU A 489 6.29 -23.27 -29.73
N THR A 490 6.11 -24.28 -28.88
CA THR A 490 6.07 -25.70 -29.32
C THR A 490 4.92 -25.95 -30.30
N GLN A 491 3.74 -25.43 -30.02
CA GLN A 491 2.57 -25.56 -30.88
C GLN A 491 2.77 -24.81 -32.20
N ALA A 492 3.41 -23.63 -32.17
CA ALA A 492 3.73 -22.86 -33.36
C ALA A 492 4.69 -23.62 -34.29
N GLU A 493 5.74 -24.25 -33.74
CA GLU A 493 6.64 -25.09 -34.53
C GLU A 493 5.92 -26.25 -35.23
N PHE A 494 5.01 -26.93 -34.53
CA PHE A 494 4.22 -28.01 -35.12
C PHE A 494 3.27 -27.48 -36.19
N ALA A 495 2.70 -26.29 -36.00
CA ALA A 495 1.82 -25.64 -36.96
C ALA A 495 2.57 -25.29 -38.25
N SER A 496 3.75 -24.66 -38.17
CA SER A 496 4.59 -24.39 -39.35
C SER A 496 5.03 -25.68 -40.04
N LYS A 497 5.43 -26.72 -39.29
CA LYS A 497 5.76 -28.04 -39.87
C LYS A 497 4.58 -28.65 -40.62
N ALA A 498 3.38 -28.62 -40.02
CA ALA A 498 2.16 -29.12 -40.65
C ALA A 498 1.84 -28.32 -41.92
N GLN A 499 1.97 -27.01 -41.90
CA GLN A 499 1.77 -26.18 -43.09
C GLN A 499 2.79 -26.50 -44.19
N HIS A 500 4.08 -26.57 -43.86
CA HIS A 500 5.12 -26.89 -44.84
C HIS A 500 4.87 -28.23 -45.52
N TYR A 501 4.46 -29.26 -44.77
CA TYR A 501 4.08 -30.55 -45.38
C TYR A 501 2.82 -30.42 -46.24
N TYR A 502 1.81 -29.68 -45.79
CA TYR A 502 0.58 -29.44 -46.54
C TYR A 502 0.85 -28.73 -47.87
N GLU A 503 1.67 -27.68 -47.85
CA GLU A 503 2.05 -26.91 -49.03
C GLU A 503 2.90 -27.73 -50.00
N ALA A 504 3.84 -28.54 -49.48
CA ALA A 504 4.62 -29.46 -50.31
C ALA A 504 3.71 -30.51 -51.00
N LEU A 505 2.78 -31.12 -50.26
CA LEU A 505 1.82 -32.08 -50.81
C LEU A 505 0.90 -31.44 -51.88
N LYS A 506 0.49 -30.19 -51.64
CA LYS A 506 -0.30 -29.41 -52.60
C LYS A 506 0.46 -29.11 -53.88
N GLU A 507 1.71 -28.67 -53.77
CA GLU A 507 2.56 -28.34 -54.93
C GLU A 507 2.95 -29.60 -55.74
N LEU A 508 3.12 -30.74 -55.06
CA LEU A 508 3.34 -32.03 -55.69
C LEU A 508 2.07 -32.64 -56.33
N GLY A 509 0.90 -31.98 -56.20
CA GLY A 509 -0.35 -32.41 -56.84
C GLY A 509 -0.99 -33.64 -56.21
N ASP A 510 -0.98 -33.77 -54.89
CA ASP A 510 -1.62 -34.91 -54.21
C ASP A 510 -3.16 -34.91 -54.38
N ASP A 511 -3.68 -35.84 -55.19
CA ASP A 511 -5.12 -36.06 -55.43
C ASP A 511 -5.93 -36.42 -54.17
N LYS A 512 -5.25 -36.84 -53.09
CA LYS A 512 -5.88 -37.21 -51.81
C LYS A 512 -5.71 -36.14 -50.73
N LEU A 513 -5.17 -34.96 -51.06
CA LEU A 513 -4.94 -33.88 -50.10
C LEU A 513 -6.25 -33.47 -49.41
N PRO A 514 -6.34 -33.59 -48.06
CA PRO A 514 -7.51 -33.14 -47.32
C PRO A 514 -7.58 -31.60 -47.27
N LYS A 515 -8.65 -31.04 -46.69
CA LYS A 515 -8.69 -29.59 -46.46
C LYS A 515 -7.58 -29.18 -45.46
N PRO A 516 -7.16 -27.91 -45.46
CA PRO A 516 -6.21 -27.43 -44.47
C PRO A 516 -6.66 -27.79 -43.06
N LEU A 517 -5.73 -28.30 -42.25
CA LEU A 517 -5.94 -28.74 -40.86
C LEU A 517 -6.90 -29.94 -40.70
N GLU A 518 -7.04 -30.79 -41.71
CA GLU A 518 -7.76 -32.08 -41.62
C GLU A 518 -6.78 -33.27 -41.78
N LEU A 519 -6.99 -34.35 -41.04
CA LEU A 519 -6.17 -35.54 -41.14
C LEU A 519 -6.50 -36.36 -42.39
N TYR A 520 -5.47 -36.93 -43.03
CA TYR A 520 -5.65 -38.05 -43.96
C TYR A 520 -6.28 -39.25 -43.24
N ARG A 521 -7.09 -40.02 -43.97
CA ARG A 521 -7.65 -41.28 -43.48
C ARG A 521 -6.56 -42.34 -43.40
N ASN A 522 -6.72 -43.31 -42.50
CA ASN A 522 -5.72 -44.36 -42.30
C ASN A 522 -5.35 -45.10 -43.61
N ALA A 523 -6.34 -45.38 -44.46
CA ALA A 523 -6.13 -46.03 -45.76
C ALA A 523 -5.26 -45.21 -46.75
N GLU A 524 -5.11 -43.90 -46.55
CA GLU A 524 -4.35 -43.01 -47.44
C GLU A 524 -2.89 -42.83 -46.98
N LEU A 525 -2.55 -43.36 -45.80
CA LEU A 525 -1.24 -43.26 -45.16
C LEU A 525 -0.34 -44.48 -45.42
N HIS A 526 -0.90 -45.57 -45.93
CA HIS A 526 -0.21 -46.85 -46.11
C HIS A 526 -0.34 -47.34 -47.56
N GLU A 527 0.64 -48.10 -48.04
CA GLU A 527 0.51 -48.80 -49.33
C GLU A 527 -0.70 -49.76 -49.26
N PRO A 528 -1.46 -49.94 -50.37
CA PRO A 528 -2.56 -50.90 -50.41
C PRO A 528 -2.06 -52.29 -50.03
N PHE A 529 -2.69 -52.91 -49.04
CA PHE A 529 -2.33 -54.26 -48.62
C PHE A 529 -2.80 -55.26 -49.68
N ASP A 530 -1.89 -55.79 -50.49
CA ASP A 530 -2.20 -56.75 -51.54
C ASP A 530 -2.47 -58.14 -50.92
N SER A 531 -3.74 -58.45 -50.67
CA SER A 531 -4.15 -59.68 -49.97
C SER A 531 -3.92 -60.96 -50.77
N ASP A 532 -3.64 -60.88 -52.07
CA ASP A 532 -3.46 -62.04 -52.94
C ASP A 532 -2.02 -62.58 -52.96
N ALA A 533 -1.01 -61.76 -52.67
CA ALA A 533 0.39 -62.20 -52.63
C ALA A 533 0.73 -63.05 -51.38
N ALA A 534 -0.04 -62.92 -50.29
CA ALA A 534 0.18 -63.67 -49.05
C ALA A 534 -0.39 -65.10 -49.08
N ARG A 535 -1.37 -65.39 -49.95
CA ARG A 535 -1.95 -66.75 -50.12
C ARG A 535 -1.12 -67.66 -51.03
N LEU A 536 -0.24 -67.11 -51.86
CA LEU A 536 0.60 -67.87 -52.81
C LEU A 536 1.96 -68.32 -52.24
N ARG A 537 2.35 -67.89 -51.03
CA ARG A 537 3.64 -68.26 -50.41
C ARG A 537 3.58 -69.44 -49.43
N SER A 538 2.45 -70.13 -49.27
CA SER A 538 2.32 -71.28 -48.36
C SER A 538 2.05 -72.63 -49.05
N GLY A 539 2.42 -72.80 -50.33
CA GLY A 539 2.11 -74.02 -51.09
C GLY A 539 3.28 -74.61 -51.86
N ARG A 540 3.84 -75.70 -51.30
CA ARG A 540 4.59 -76.80 -51.93
C ARG A 540 6.08 -76.65 -52.23
N THR A 541 6.80 -77.53 -51.53
CA THR A 541 8.09 -78.14 -51.82
C THR A 541 8.04 -79.09 -53.03
N ASP A 542 9.24 -79.31 -53.58
CA ASP A 542 9.72 -80.45 -54.40
C ASP A 542 9.53 -80.43 -55.93
N GLY A 543 10.67 -80.50 -56.65
CA GLY A 543 10.75 -81.22 -57.94
C GLY A 543 11.47 -80.54 -59.12
N ALA A 544 12.80 -80.70 -59.17
CA ALA A 544 13.67 -81.02 -60.33
C ALA A 544 13.44 -80.49 -61.79
N ALA A 545 14.55 -79.96 -62.34
CA ALA A 545 15.17 -80.18 -63.67
C ALA A 545 14.61 -79.54 -64.97
N GLY A 546 15.53 -78.93 -65.75
CA GLY A 546 15.58 -79.10 -67.22
C GLY A 546 15.59 -77.86 -68.14
N ASN A 547 16.78 -77.54 -68.67
CA ASN A 547 17.17 -77.05 -70.03
C ASN A 547 16.50 -75.89 -70.81
N GLU A 548 17.37 -74.93 -71.17
CA GLU A 548 17.77 -74.43 -72.52
C GLU A 548 16.79 -74.44 -73.72
N HIS A 549 16.53 -73.26 -74.33
CA HIS A 549 17.08 -72.80 -75.64
C HIS A 549 16.33 -71.58 -76.24
N GLU A 550 17.11 -70.54 -76.56
CA GLU A 550 17.16 -69.64 -77.74
C GLU A 550 15.97 -69.25 -78.67
N THR A 551 16.07 -67.97 -79.11
CA THR A 551 15.80 -67.35 -80.44
C THR A 551 14.45 -66.70 -80.82
N VAL A 552 14.40 -65.38 -80.58
CA VAL A 552 13.98 -64.19 -81.41
C VAL A 552 13.76 -64.49 -82.94
N ARG A 553 12.78 -64.02 -83.75
CA ARG A 553 11.93 -62.80 -83.88
C ARG A 553 10.82 -63.04 -84.94
N ALA A 554 9.63 -62.42 -84.82
CA ALA A 554 8.85 -61.82 -85.95
C ALA A 554 7.62 -61.01 -85.47
N GLU A 555 7.40 -59.85 -86.10
CA GLU A 555 6.32 -58.84 -85.99
C GLU A 555 4.91 -59.38 -86.42
N ARG A 556 3.70 -58.87 -86.06
CA ARG A 556 3.17 -57.55 -85.64
C ARG A 556 1.70 -57.68 -85.10
N SER A 557 1.40 -56.95 -84.00
CA SER A 557 0.13 -56.24 -83.62
C SER A 557 -1.19 -57.00 -83.29
N PRO A 558 -2.19 -56.37 -82.62
CA PRO A 558 -2.18 -55.62 -81.36
C PRO A 558 -3.34 -56.06 -80.42
N GLN A 559 -3.14 -56.25 -79.11
CA GLN A 559 -4.19 -56.16 -78.07
C GLN A 559 -3.65 -56.58 -76.69
N GLY A 560 -3.90 -55.75 -75.68
CA GLY A 560 -3.63 -56.03 -74.27
C GLY A 560 -2.66 -55.03 -73.64
N GLU A 561 -3.10 -53.80 -73.41
CA GLU A 561 -2.45 -52.93 -72.43
C GLU A 561 -2.56 -53.61 -71.06
N VAL A 562 -1.40 -53.98 -70.52
CA VAL A 562 -1.27 -54.39 -69.12
C VAL A 562 -1.33 -53.10 -68.31
N GLU A 563 -2.42 -52.87 -67.58
CA GLU A 563 -2.52 -51.82 -66.58
C GLU A 563 -1.35 -51.96 -65.59
N ALA A 564 -0.45 -50.99 -65.61
CA ALA A 564 0.57 -50.86 -64.58
C ALA A 564 -0.13 -50.60 -63.25
N SER A 565 0.05 -51.51 -62.29
CA SER A 565 -0.40 -51.33 -60.90
C SER A 565 0.05 -49.96 -60.39
N PRO A 566 -0.83 -49.16 -59.75
CA PRO A 566 -0.50 -47.79 -59.35
C PRO A 566 0.56 -47.85 -58.24
N HIS A 567 1.81 -47.65 -58.63
CA HIS A 567 2.91 -47.54 -57.68
C HIS A 567 2.70 -46.25 -56.89
N VAL A 568 2.27 -46.35 -55.64
CA VAL A 568 2.12 -45.18 -54.78
C VAL A 568 3.51 -44.61 -54.51
N ASP A 569 3.69 -43.31 -54.75
CA ASP A 569 4.95 -42.63 -54.47
C ASP A 569 5.22 -42.67 -52.95
N ARG A 570 6.31 -43.35 -52.57
CA ARG A 570 6.73 -43.50 -51.17
C ARG A 570 7.06 -42.17 -50.52
N SER A 571 7.56 -41.20 -51.29
CA SER A 571 7.84 -39.85 -50.82
C SER A 571 6.55 -39.13 -50.47
N MET A 572 5.52 -39.27 -51.30
CA MET A 572 4.17 -38.75 -51.05
C MET A 572 3.56 -39.38 -49.79
N LEU A 573 3.60 -40.71 -49.66
CA LEU A 573 3.13 -41.41 -48.45
C LEU A 573 3.85 -40.92 -47.19
N LEU A 574 5.18 -40.75 -47.25
CA LEU A 574 5.95 -40.24 -46.12
C LEU A 574 5.52 -38.80 -45.77
N LEU A 575 5.34 -37.92 -46.75
CA LEU A 575 4.85 -36.56 -46.51
C LEU A 575 3.45 -36.55 -45.89
N ARG A 576 2.52 -37.39 -46.34
CA ARG A 576 1.19 -37.54 -45.72
C ARG A 576 1.28 -38.01 -44.27
N GLN A 577 2.14 -39.00 -43.99
CA GLN A 577 2.39 -39.49 -42.63
C GLN A 577 2.99 -38.40 -41.74
N ARG A 578 3.95 -37.61 -42.25
CA ARG A 578 4.58 -36.50 -41.52
C ARG A 578 3.61 -35.35 -41.27
N TYR A 579 2.75 -35.04 -42.24
CA TYR A 579 1.66 -34.08 -42.08
C TYR A 579 0.70 -34.51 -40.96
N ASN A 580 0.17 -35.74 -41.04
CA ASN A 580 -0.71 -36.27 -40.00
C ASN A 580 -0.02 -36.36 -38.64
N ALA A 581 1.28 -36.67 -38.58
CA ALA A 581 2.04 -36.66 -37.34
C ALA A 581 2.13 -35.25 -36.75
N ALA A 582 2.56 -34.25 -37.53
CA ALA A 582 2.64 -32.87 -37.08
C ALA A 582 1.28 -32.31 -36.63
N LEU A 583 0.20 -32.62 -37.37
CA LEU A 583 -1.14 -32.15 -37.04
C LEU A 583 -1.70 -32.79 -35.76
N LYS A 584 -1.30 -34.03 -35.43
CA LYS A 584 -1.70 -34.71 -34.18
C LYS A 584 -1.03 -34.14 -32.94
N GLU A 585 0.12 -33.47 -33.09
CA GLU A 585 0.80 -32.77 -31.99
C GLU A 585 0.13 -31.42 -31.66
N LEU A 586 -0.74 -30.90 -32.56
CA LEU A 586 -1.50 -29.68 -32.30
C LEU A 586 -2.65 -29.93 -31.33
N SER A 587 -2.82 -29.03 -30.39
CA SER A 587 -3.94 -29.02 -29.46
C SER A 587 -5.25 -28.68 -30.18
N HIS A 588 -6.37 -29.06 -29.57
CA HIS A 588 -7.69 -28.69 -30.07
C HIS A 588 -7.86 -27.16 -30.15
N GLU A 589 -7.41 -26.43 -29.12
CA GLU A 589 -7.48 -24.96 -29.08
C GLU A 589 -6.66 -24.33 -30.23
N ALA A 590 -5.46 -24.85 -30.52
CA ALA A 590 -4.63 -24.35 -31.61
C ALA A 590 -5.29 -24.56 -32.99
N ILE A 591 -5.85 -25.75 -33.23
CA ILE A 591 -6.57 -26.05 -34.48
C ILE A 591 -7.80 -25.15 -34.61
N GLU A 592 -8.57 -24.96 -33.53
CA GLU A 592 -9.75 -24.11 -33.52
C GLU A 592 -9.40 -22.64 -33.80
N GLN A 593 -8.36 -22.12 -33.16
CA GLN A 593 -7.86 -20.77 -33.39
C GLN A 593 -7.45 -20.55 -34.86
N LEU A 594 -6.69 -21.47 -35.45
CA LEU A 594 -6.26 -21.37 -36.85
C LEU A 594 -7.45 -21.49 -37.82
N ARG A 595 -8.44 -22.34 -37.52
CA ARG A 595 -9.66 -22.47 -38.33
C ARG A 595 -10.57 -21.26 -38.23
N HIS A 596 -10.61 -20.59 -37.07
CA HIS A 596 -11.44 -19.42 -36.84
C HIS A 596 -10.79 -18.12 -37.33
N TRP A 597 -9.46 -18.11 -37.48
CA TRP A 597 -8.70 -16.94 -37.93
C TRP A 597 -9.25 -16.26 -39.20
N PRO A 598 -9.65 -16.96 -40.29
CA PRO A 598 -10.20 -16.31 -41.47
C PRO A 598 -11.44 -15.45 -41.18
N ALA A 599 -12.35 -15.94 -40.32
CA ALA A 599 -13.55 -15.19 -39.93
C ALA A 599 -13.20 -13.99 -39.04
N LEU A 600 -12.23 -14.15 -38.14
CA LEU A 600 -11.75 -13.07 -37.29
C LEU A 600 -11.03 -11.98 -38.11
N PHE A 601 -10.19 -12.38 -39.07
CA PHE A 601 -9.53 -11.47 -40.01
C PHE A 601 -10.56 -10.69 -40.85
N GLU A 602 -11.58 -11.36 -41.38
CA GLU A 602 -12.67 -10.71 -42.11
C GLU A 602 -13.42 -9.71 -41.23
N SER A 603 -13.68 -10.04 -39.96
CA SER A 603 -14.41 -9.16 -39.04
C SER A 603 -13.76 -7.78 -38.84
N VAL A 604 -12.44 -7.65 -39.01
CA VAL A 604 -11.71 -6.38 -38.88
C VAL A 604 -11.27 -5.78 -40.22
N THR A 605 -11.47 -6.48 -41.33
CA THR A 605 -11.09 -6.02 -42.69
C THR A 605 -12.27 -5.77 -43.61
N ALA A 606 -13.47 -6.28 -43.29
CA ALA A 606 -14.71 -5.84 -43.92
C ALA A 606 -14.96 -4.35 -43.65
N ASP A 607 -15.76 -3.66 -44.48
CA ASP A 607 -16.04 -2.23 -44.26
C ASP A 607 -16.74 -1.96 -42.91
N VAL A 608 -17.57 -2.90 -42.46
CA VAL A 608 -18.36 -2.83 -41.22
C VAL A 608 -18.30 -4.16 -40.50
N ASN A 609 -18.24 -4.10 -39.17
CA ASN A 609 -18.40 -5.24 -38.27
C ASN A 609 -19.65 -5.09 -37.40
N GLU A 610 -20.30 -6.21 -37.08
CA GLU A 610 -21.42 -6.26 -36.13
C GLU A 610 -21.12 -7.28 -35.04
N TYR A 611 -21.19 -6.85 -33.78
CA TYR A 611 -20.99 -7.74 -32.64
C TYR A 611 -22.02 -7.46 -31.54
N LYS A 612 -22.30 -8.48 -30.72
CA LYS A 612 -23.33 -8.40 -29.68
C LYS A 612 -22.71 -8.04 -28.33
N VAL A 613 -23.23 -6.99 -27.69
CA VAL A 613 -22.92 -6.64 -26.30
C VAL A 613 -24.18 -6.79 -25.47
N ARG A 614 -24.20 -7.81 -24.61
CA ARG A 614 -25.42 -8.24 -23.90
C ARG A 614 -26.52 -8.57 -24.94
N ASP A 615 -27.61 -7.81 -24.94
CA ASP A 615 -28.73 -7.98 -25.88
C ASP A 615 -28.75 -6.95 -27.02
N LYS A 616 -27.72 -6.11 -27.15
CA LYS A 616 -27.64 -5.08 -28.19
C LYS A 616 -26.62 -5.46 -29.26
N VAL A 617 -27.02 -5.35 -30.53
CA VAL A 617 -26.09 -5.44 -31.67
C VAL A 617 -25.43 -4.07 -31.83
N ILE A 618 -24.11 -4.05 -31.81
CA ILE A 618 -23.29 -2.86 -32.05
C ILE A 618 -22.68 -3.00 -33.44
N ARG A 619 -22.96 -2.01 -34.29
CA ARG A 619 -22.39 -1.89 -35.63
C ARG A 619 -21.24 -0.88 -35.59
N VAL A 620 -20.09 -1.25 -36.14
CA VAL A 620 -18.87 -0.43 -36.14
C VAL A 620 -18.24 -0.40 -37.52
N ASP A 621 -17.94 0.78 -38.03
CA ASP A 621 -17.13 0.94 -39.25
C ASP A 621 -15.67 0.60 -38.94
N ASN A 622 -15.05 -0.30 -39.71
CA ASN A 622 -13.67 -0.73 -39.48
C ASN A 622 -12.64 0.30 -39.98
N TYR A 623 -13.07 1.26 -40.79
CA TYR A 623 -12.18 2.23 -41.41
C TYR A 623 -12.60 3.66 -41.08
N ARG A 624 -11.61 4.54 -40.96
CA ARG A 624 -11.80 5.98 -40.97
C ARG A 624 -11.04 6.56 -42.16
N GLU A 625 -11.71 7.37 -42.95
CA GLU A 625 -11.08 8.06 -44.07
C GLU A 625 -10.22 9.23 -43.57
N SER A 626 -8.96 9.30 -44.00
CA SER A 626 -8.08 10.42 -43.73
C SER A 626 -8.33 11.59 -44.69
N LEU A 627 -7.76 12.77 -44.40
CA LEU A 627 -7.81 13.91 -45.32
C LEU A 627 -7.19 13.62 -46.69
N SER A 628 -6.32 12.61 -46.79
CA SER A 628 -5.72 12.14 -48.06
C SER A 628 -6.51 10.99 -48.69
N HIS A 629 -7.77 10.80 -48.29
CA HIS A 629 -8.69 9.78 -48.80
C HIS A 629 -8.21 8.33 -48.61
N GLN A 630 -7.36 8.09 -47.61
CA GLN A 630 -6.90 6.74 -47.28
C GLN A 630 -7.83 6.12 -46.23
N LYS A 631 -8.24 4.86 -46.43
CA LYS A 631 -8.98 4.07 -45.45
C LYS A 631 -8.02 3.58 -44.36
N ILE A 632 -7.98 4.28 -43.22
CA ILE A 632 -7.17 3.89 -42.07
C ILE A 632 -7.94 2.87 -41.22
N PRO A 633 -7.40 1.66 -40.98
CA PRO A 633 -8.09 0.63 -40.21
C PRO A 633 -8.10 0.97 -38.71
N LYS A 634 -9.23 0.75 -38.05
CA LYS A 634 -9.35 0.80 -36.58
C LYS A 634 -8.56 -0.32 -35.91
N VAL A 635 -8.62 -1.53 -36.45
CA VAL A 635 -7.82 -2.67 -35.97
C VAL A 635 -7.07 -3.25 -37.17
N ALA A 636 -5.75 -3.30 -37.07
CA ALA A 636 -4.88 -3.86 -38.11
C ALA A 636 -4.47 -5.29 -37.73
N PRO A 637 -4.93 -6.34 -38.46
CA PRO A 637 -4.50 -7.71 -38.18
C PRO A 637 -3.12 -8.02 -38.80
N PRO A 638 -2.37 -9.02 -38.28
CA PRO A 638 -1.19 -9.55 -38.95
C PRO A 638 -1.53 -10.07 -40.36
N LYS A 639 -0.56 -9.93 -41.27
CA LYS A 639 -0.67 -10.38 -42.67
C LYS A 639 0.07 -11.70 -42.94
N SER A 640 0.69 -12.28 -41.93
CA SER A 640 1.39 -13.56 -42.07
C SER A 640 0.41 -14.66 -42.47
N LYS A 641 0.89 -15.57 -43.32
CA LYS A 641 0.18 -16.78 -43.72
C LYS A 641 0.77 -18.02 -43.06
N ASP A 642 1.89 -17.89 -42.35
CA ASP A 642 2.48 -19.00 -41.62
C ASP A 642 1.63 -19.34 -40.39
N TRP A 643 1.25 -20.59 -40.25
CA TRP A 643 0.38 -21.08 -39.18
C TRP A 643 1.07 -20.99 -37.83
N GLY A 644 2.40 -21.14 -37.77
CA GLY A 644 3.15 -20.96 -36.52
C GLY A 644 3.23 -19.50 -36.08
N GLU A 645 3.53 -18.57 -37.00
CA GLU A 645 3.52 -17.14 -36.70
C GLU A 645 2.12 -16.67 -36.27
N LEU A 646 1.07 -17.12 -36.96
CA LEU A 646 -0.31 -16.83 -36.58
C LEU A 646 -0.66 -17.40 -35.21
N LEU A 647 -0.28 -18.64 -34.92
CA LEU A 647 -0.57 -19.25 -33.63
C LEU A 647 0.21 -18.56 -32.49
N THR A 648 1.43 -18.10 -32.75
CA THR A 648 2.21 -17.29 -31.80
C THR A 648 1.48 -16.00 -31.49
N PHE A 649 1.00 -15.29 -32.53
CA PHE A 649 0.20 -14.06 -32.36
C PHE A 649 -1.09 -14.33 -31.57
N LEU A 650 -1.87 -15.35 -31.95
CA LEU A 650 -3.16 -15.67 -31.32
C LEU A 650 -2.99 -16.12 -29.86
N GLY A 651 -1.89 -16.80 -29.53
CA GLY A 651 -1.60 -17.27 -28.17
C GLY A 651 -0.96 -16.22 -27.24
N LYS A 652 -0.12 -15.31 -27.78
CA LYS A 652 0.57 -14.29 -26.98
C LYS A 652 -0.16 -12.95 -26.93
N GLU A 653 -0.81 -12.53 -28.00
CA GLU A 653 -1.35 -11.17 -28.12
C GLU A 653 -2.82 -11.08 -28.47
N ASN A 654 -3.20 -11.78 -29.54
CA ASN A 654 -4.51 -11.79 -30.18
C ASN A 654 -5.03 -10.39 -30.58
N LEU A 655 -6.15 -10.31 -31.30
CA LEU A 655 -6.83 -9.05 -31.54
C LEU A 655 -7.47 -8.52 -30.23
N PRO A 656 -7.67 -7.20 -30.08
CA PRO A 656 -8.39 -6.64 -28.94
C PRO A 656 -9.73 -7.35 -28.70
N GLY A 657 -10.09 -7.59 -27.45
CA GLY A 657 -11.32 -8.30 -27.07
C GLY A 657 -11.23 -9.83 -27.04
N HIS A 658 -10.08 -10.42 -27.38
CA HIS A 658 -9.86 -11.87 -27.36
C HIS A 658 -8.74 -12.24 -26.38
N TYR A 659 -8.84 -13.42 -25.77
CA TYR A 659 -7.81 -13.94 -24.86
C TYR A 659 -6.43 -14.03 -25.56
N PRO A 660 -5.32 -13.65 -24.91
CA PRO A 660 -5.17 -13.22 -23.50
C PRO A 660 -5.34 -11.71 -23.26
N TYR A 661 -6.07 -11.01 -24.12
CA TYR A 661 -6.45 -9.59 -24.01
C TYR A 661 -5.27 -8.61 -24.03
N THR A 662 -4.11 -9.02 -24.54
CA THR A 662 -2.90 -8.20 -24.61
C THR A 662 -3.13 -6.91 -25.41
N GLY A 663 -3.84 -6.98 -26.54
CA GLY A 663 -4.24 -5.82 -27.35
C GLY A 663 -5.37 -4.95 -26.78
N GLY A 664 -6.02 -5.38 -25.69
CA GLY A 664 -7.13 -4.68 -25.04
C GLY A 664 -8.28 -5.62 -24.68
N VAL A 665 -9.07 -5.26 -23.66
CA VAL A 665 -10.18 -6.09 -23.15
C VAL A 665 -11.48 -5.98 -23.95
N TYR A 666 -11.60 -5.02 -24.86
CA TYR A 666 -12.76 -4.82 -25.71
C TYR A 666 -12.35 -4.91 -27.18
N PRO A 667 -13.23 -5.42 -28.07
CA PRO A 667 -12.95 -5.48 -29.51
C PRO A 667 -12.70 -4.11 -30.15
N TYR A 668 -13.42 -3.09 -29.67
CA TYR A 668 -13.25 -1.71 -30.08
C TYR A 668 -13.37 -0.77 -28.86
N ARG A 669 -12.76 0.41 -28.96
CA ARG A 669 -12.93 1.53 -28.04
C ARG A 669 -14.38 2.03 -28.07
N ARG A 670 -14.84 2.59 -26.94
CA ARG A 670 -16.21 3.12 -26.84
C ARG A 670 -16.36 4.39 -27.66
N SER A 671 -17.34 4.42 -28.56
CA SER A 671 -17.73 5.65 -29.25
C SER A 671 -18.52 6.57 -28.30
N GLY A 672 -18.06 7.82 -28.13
CA GLY A 672 -18.75 8.84 -27.33
C GLY A 672 -18.46 8.85 -25.83
N GLU A 673 -17.61 7.94 -25.32
CA GLU A 673 -17.14 7.94 -23.93
C GLU A 673 -15.60 7.91 -23.93
N ASP A 674 -14.99 9.09 -23.98
CA ASP A 674 -13.53 9.23 -23.92
C ASP A 674 -12.99 8.69 -22.58
N PRO A 675 -11.77 8.12 -22.53
CA PRO A 675 -11.16 7.62 -21.30
C PRO A 675 -10.82 8.73 -20.29
N THR A 676 -10.99 10.00 -20.69
CA THR A 676 -10.65 11.17 -19.89
C THR A 676 -11.37 11.15 -18.54
N ARG A 677 -10.55 11.22 -17.48
CA ARG A 677 -11.02 11.32 -16.10
C ARG A 677 -10.08 12.25 -15.35
N MET A 678 -10.49 13.49 -15.17
CA MET A 678 -9.68 14.49 -14.49
C MET A 678 -9.86 14.40 -12.97
N PHE A 679 -8.72 14.44 -12.29
CA PHE A 679 -8.62 14.50 -10.85
C PHE A 679 -8.89 15.94 -10.41
N ALA A 680 -9.86 16.13 -9.52
CA ALA A 680 -10.21 17.44 -8.99
C ALA A 680 -10.68 17.32 -7.54
N GLY A 681 -10.34 18.31 -6.75
CA GLY A 681 -10.72 18.41 -5.35
C GLY A 681 -9.94 19.54 -4.72
N GLU A 682 -10.65 20.52 -4.20
CA GLU A 682 -10.04 21.68 -3.55
C GLU A 682 -11.08 22.42 -2.69
N GLY A 683 -10.65 22.87 -1.51
CA GLY A 683 -11.43 23.72 -0.63
C GLY A 683 -12.70 23.02 -0.13
N THR A 684 -13.82 23.73 -0.24
CA THR A 684 -15.14 23.27 0.20
C THR A 684 -15.80 22.29 -0.79
N PRO A 685 -16.76 21.47 -0.33
CA PRO A 685 -17.57 20.63 -1.19
C PRO A 685 -18.21 21.39 -2.36
N GLU A 686 -18.68 22.62 -2.12
CA GLU A 686 -19.31 23.49 -3.11
C GLU A 686 -18.31 24.01 -4.15
N ARG A 687 -17.10 24.39 -3.74
CA ARG A 687 -16.04 24.80 -4.67
C ARG A 687 -15.66 23.66 -5.61
N THR A 688 -15.48 22.46 -5.06
CA THR A 688 -15.19 21.27 -5.85
C THR A 688 -16.38 20.87 -6.74
N ASN A 689 -17.62 21.00 -6.26
CA ASN A 689 -18.82 20.77 -7.09
C ASN A 689 -18.85 21.69 -8.32
N ARG A 690 -18.60 22.99 -8.14
CA ARG A 690 -18.48 23.95 -9.25
C ARG A 690 -17.42 23.52 -10.26
N ARG A 691 -16.26 23.06 -9.77
CA ARG A 691 -15.17 22.55 -10.60
C ARG A 691 -15.58 21.30 -11.39
N PHE A 692 -16.27 20.34 -10.77
CA PHE A 692 -16.78 19.18 -11.49
C PHE A 692 -17.77 19.55 -12.59
N HIS A 693 -18.67 20.50 -12.34
CA HIS A 693 -19.61 20.98 -13.36
C HIS A 693 -18.87 21.66 -14.51
N TYR A 694 -17.85 22.47 -14.23
CA TYR A 694 -16.99 23.05 -15.27
C TYR A 694 -16.29 21.98 -16.12
N LEU A 695 -15.65 20.99 -15.48
CA LEU A 695 -14.88 19.95 -16.19
C LEU A 695 -15.74 18.94 -16.96
N SER A 696 -17.03 18.82 -16.63
CA SER A 696 -17.96 17.89 -17.30
C SER A 696 -18.82 18.55 -18.39
N GLN A 697 -18.71 19.87 -18.59
CA GLN A 697 -19.47 20.58 -19.63
C GLN A 697 -19.16 20.05 -21.03
N GLY A 698 -20.21 19.75 -21.81
CA GLY A 698 -20.10 19.34 -23.21
C GLY A 698 -19.72 17.87 -23.44
N GLY A 699 -19.48 17.09 -22.39
CA GLY A 699 -19.25 15.64 -22.49
C GLY A 699 -20.55 14.84 -22.58
N ALA A 700 -20.56 13.75 -23.36
CA ALA A 700 -21.69 12.82 -23.44
C ALA A 700 -21.80 11.89 -22.21
N ALA A 701 -20.73 11.78 -21.40
CA ALA A 701 -20.68 11.02 -20.17
C ALA A 701 -19.94 11.81 -19.07
N THR A 702 -20.40 11.68 -17.82
CA THR A 702 -19.86 12.39 -16.66
C THR A 702 -18.95 11.46 -15.87
N ARG A 703 -17.63 11.67 -15.95
CA ARG A 703 -16.61 10.85 -15.28
C ARG A 703 -15.82 11.69 -14.29
N LEU A 704 -16.22 11.66 -13.02
CA LEU A 704 -15.63 12.47 -11.95
C LEU A 704 -14.50 11.71 -11.25
N SER A 705 -13.47 12.41 -10.77
CA SER A 705 -12.41 11.82 -9.95
C SER A 705 -12.06 12.76 -8.81
N THR A 706 -12.34 12.32 -7.60
CA THR A 706 -12.31 13.16 -6.39
C THR A 706 -10.99 12.99 -5.64
N ALA A 707 -10.33 14.13 -5.40
CA ALA A 707 -9.17 14.26 -4.53
C ALA A 707 -9.59 14.83 -3.17
N PHE A 708 -9.30 14.13 -2.07
CA PHE A 708 -9.64 14.60 -0.73
C PHE A 708 -8.45 15.30 -0.08
N ASP A 709 -8.73 16.28 0.77
CA ASP A 709 -7.68 16.96 1.54
C ASP A 709 -7.01 16.01 2.54
N SER A 710 -5.82 16.38 3.01
CA SER A 710 -5.06 15.53 3.93
C SER A 710 -5.81 15.24 5.25
N VAL A 711 -6.64 16.16 5.73
CA VAL A 711 -7.50 15.95 6.91
C VAL A 711 -8.47 14.79 6.69
N THR A 712 -9.19 14.80 5.56
CA THR A 712 -10.11 13.73 5.17
C THR A 712 -9.38 12.42 4.87
N LEU A 713 -8.22 12.47 4.22
CA LEU A 713 -7.41 11.28 3.89
C LEU A 713 -7.00 10.48 5.13
N TYR A 714 -6.83 11.16 6.28
CA TYR A 714 -6.47 10.56 7.55
C TYR A 714 -7.68 10.34 8.48
N GLY A 715 -8.90 10.51 7.98
CA GLY A 715 -10.11 10.17 8.72
C GLY A 715 -10.40 11.12 9.89
N GLU A 716 -9.90 12.35 9.86
CA GLU A 716 -10.06 13.34 10.92
C GLU A 716 -11.09 14.40 10.54
N ASP A 717 -11.63 15.09 11.56
CA ASP A 717 -12.49 16.26 11.35
C ASP A 717 -11.67 17.56 11.26
N PRO A 718 -12.09 18.57 10.49
CA PRO A 718 -11.48 19.90 10.48
C PRO A 718 -11.53 20.53 11.89
N ALA A 719 -10.43 21.14 12.33
CA ALA A 719 -10.28 21.69 13.67
C ALA A 719 -9.46 23.01 13.68
N PRO A 720 -9.63 23.88 14.69
CA PRO A 720 -8.89 25.14 14.81
C PRO A 720 -7.42 24.97 15.21
N ARG A 721 -6.98 23.76 15.59
CA ARG A 721 -5.59 23.49 15.95
C ARG A 721 -4.70 23.80 14.73
N PRO A 722 -3.64 24.62 14.83
CA PRO A 722 -2.93 25.16 13.65
C PRO A 722 -2.43 24.12 12.64
N ASP A 723 -1.93 22.99 13.14
CA ASP A 723 -1.41 21.90 12.30
C ASP A 723 -2.50 21.10 11.55
N ILE A 724 -3.76 21.17 11.99
CA ILE A 724 -4.94 20.69 11.25
C ILE A 724 -5.50 21.83 10.38
N TYR A 725 -5.65 23.02 10.96
CA TYR A 725 -6.28 24.18 10.35
C TYR A 725 -5.63 24.58 9.03
N GLY A 726 -4.29 24.62 8.99
CA GLY A 726 -3.52 24.92 7.78
C GLY A 726 -3.67 23.89 6.67
N LYS A 727 -4.32 22.76 6.91
CA LYS A 727 -4.48 21.65 5.94
C LYS A 727 -5.92 21.48 5.43
N ILE A 728 -6.90 22.11 6.06
CA ILE A 728 -8.31 22.01 5.70
C ILE A 728 -8.51 22.51 4.26
N GLY A 729 -8.97 21.67 3.35
CA GLY A 729 -9.27 22.03 1.97
C GLY A 729 -8.05 22.34 1.09
N ASN A 730 -6.82 22.10 1.59
CA ASN A 730 -5.60 22.21 0.81
C ASN A 730 -5.29 20.87 0.14
N SER A 731 -4.84 20.92 -1.12
CA SER A 731 -4.50 19.75 -1.95
C SER A 731 -5.65 18.74 -2.13
N GLY A 732 -6.89 19.15 -1.86
CA GLY A 732 -8.07 18.28 -1.94
C GLY A 732 -9.31 18.92 -1.34
N VAL A 733 -10.46 18.28 -1.51
CA VAL A 733 -11.73 18.71 -0.89
C VAL A 733 -11.84 18.19 0.55
N ASN A 734 -12.31 19.04 1.47
CA ASN A 734 -12.60 18.61 2.84
C ASN A 734 -14.00 18.00 2.96
N ILE A 735 -14.09 16.72 3.34
CA ILE A 735 -15.34 15.98 3.52
C ILE A 735 -15.35 15.30 4.89
N ALA A 736 -16.12 15.85 5.83
CA ALA A 736 -16.20 15.32 7.19
C ALA A 736 -17.59 14.76 7.53
N THR A 737 -18.63 15.08 6.74
CA THR A 737 -20.01 14.66 7.01
C THR A 737 -20.74 14.15 5.77
N LEU A 738 -21.87 13.45 5.99
CA LEU A 738 -22.75 13.04 4.89
C LEU A 738 -23.31 14.24 4.10
N ASP A 739 -23.58 15.36 4.77
CA ASP A 739 -24.06 16.58 4.10
C ASP A 739 -23.00 17.19 3.18
N ASP A 740 -21.72 17.11 3.55
CA ASP A 740 -20.62 17.53 2.69
C ASP A 740 -20.54 16.67 1.42
N MET A 741 -20.72 15.35 1.56
CA MET A 741 -20.78 14.43 0.42
C MET A 741 -21.96 14.73 -0.52
N LYS A 742 -23.14 15.08 0.03
CA LYS A 742 -24.31 15.49 -0.75
C LYS A 742 -24.05 16.76 -1.55
N LYS A 743 -23.43 17.78 -0.93
CA LYS A 743 -23.06 19.03 -1.61
C LYS A 743 -22.07 18.78 -2.74
N LEU A 744 -21.05 17.96 -2.48
CA LEU A 744 -19.99 17.62 -3.42
C LEU A 744 -20.53 17.09 -4.76
N TYR A 745 -21.53 16.20 -4.71
CA TYR A 745 -22.11 15.56 -5.90
C TYR A 745 -23.48 16.10 -6.29
N SER A 746 -23.88 17.27 -5.77
CA SER A 746 -25.15 17.89 -6.14
C SER A 746 -25.23 18.20 -7.64
N GLY A 747 -26.39 17.97 -8.23
CA GLY A 747 -26.64 18.13 -9.67
C GLY A 747 -26.07 17.01 -10.56
N PHE A 748 -25.40 15.99 -9.98
CA PHE A 748 -24.97 14.80 -10.71
C PHE A 748 -25.81 13.59 -10.30
N ASP A 749 -26.56 13.00 -11.22
CA ASP A 749 -27.29 11.76 -10.96
C ASP A 749 -26.31 10.58 -10.83
N LEU A 750 -26.06 10.14 -9.58
CA LEU A 750 -25.12 9.07 -9.27
C LEU A 750 -25.59 7.67 -9.70
N SER A 751 -26.89 7.52 -10.03
CA SER A 751 -27.47 6.27 -10.53
C SER A 751 -27.65 6.26 -12.05
N ALA A 752 -27.35 7.38 -12.73
CA ALA A 752 -27.43 7.44 -14.17
C ALA A 752 -26.38 6.53 -14.83
N PRO A 753 -26.73 5.82 -15.91
CA PRO A 753 -25.78 4.97 -16.62
C PRO A 753 -24.65 5.76 -17.29
N SER A 754 -24.77 7.09 -17.44
CA SER A 754 -23.74 7.96 -18.01
C SER A 754 -22.83 8.61 -16.97
N THR A 755 -23.10 8.42 -15.66
CA THR A 755 -22.32 9.01 -14.57
C THR A 755 -21.45 7.96 -13.90
N SER A 756 -20.20 8.28 -13.58
CA SER A 756 -19.30 7.41 -12.82
C SER A 756 -18.31 8.22 -12.00
N VAL A 757 -18.29 7.99 -10.68
CA VAL A 757 -17.44 8.71 -9.74
C VAL A 757 -16.30 7.83 -9.26
N SER A 758 -15.06 8.32 -9.34
CA SER A 758 -13.88 7.71 -8.72
C SER A 758 -13.48 8.51 -7.49
N MET A 759 -13.16 7.84 -6.39
CA MET A 759 -12.77 8.48 -5.12
C MET A 759 -11.42 7.92 -4.67
N THR A 760 -10.40 8.79 -4.62
CA THR A 760 -9.05 8.42 -4.20
C THR A 760 -8.93 8.56 -2.68
N ILE A 761 -9.31 7.50 -1.97
CA ILE A 761 -9.30 7.41 -0.51
C ILE A 761 -8.90 6.00 -0.08
N ASN A 762 -8.12 5.87 1.00
CA ASN A 762 -7.59 4.58 1.46
C ASN A 762 -7.94 4.30 2.94
N GLY A 763 -7.27 4.94 3.90
CA GLY A 763 -7.47 4.69 5.34
C GLY A 763 -8.95 4.69 5.77
N PRO A 764 -9.70 5.80 5.57
CA PRO A 764 -11.12 5.87 5.90
C PRO A 764 -12.04 5.55 4.70
N ALA A 765 -11.55 4.81 3.70
CA ALA A 765 -12.33 4.47 2.51
C ALA A 765 -13.69 3.81 2.81
N PRO A 766 -13.83 2.89 3.81
CA PRO A 766 -15.14 2.35 4.17
C PRO A 766 -16.15 3.41 4.60
N MET A 767 -15.70 4.43 5.34
CA MET A 767 -16.58 5.52 5.83
C MET A 767 -17.01 6.43 4.68
N ILE A 768 -16.05 6.86 3.86
CA ILE A 768 -16.32 7.71 2.69
C ILE A 768 -17.21 6.99 1.66
N LEU A 769 -16.99 5.69 1.44
CA LEU A 769 -17.85 4.88 0.59
C LEU A 769 -19.27 4.78 1.15
N ALA A 770 -19.43 4.61 2.46
CA ALA A 770 -20.74 4.60 3.10
C ALA A 770 -21.46 5.96 2.95
N MET A 771 -20.75 7.08 3.07
CA MET A 771 -21.30 8.42 2.80
C MET A 771 -21.74 8.57 1.33
N PHE A 772 -20.92 8.08 0.39
CA PHE A 772 -21.26 8.11 -1.03
C PHE A 772 -22.50 7.26 -1.35
N MET A 773 -22.59 6.04 -0.82
CA MET A 773 -23.74 5.16 -1.02
C MET A 773 -25.02 5.79 -0.47
N ASN A 774 -24.98 6.38 0.73
CA ASN A 774 -26.12 7.11 1.29
C ASN A 774 -26.48 8.34 0.44
N THR A 775 -25.50 9.06 -0.11
CA THR A 775 -25.75 10.19 -1.00
C THR A 775 -26.50 9.76 -2.27
N ALA A 776 -26.11 8.65 -2.89
CA ALA A 776 -26.82 8.10 -4.05
C ALA A 776 -28.23 7.63 -3.71
N ILE A 777 -28.42 7.00 -2.54
CA ILE A 777 -29.74 6.56 -2.06
C ILE A 777 -30.64 7.77 -1.83
N ASP A 778 -30.14 8.80 -1.14
CA ASP A 778 -30.88 10.02 -0.85
C ASP A 778 -31.27 10.77 -2.13
N GLN A 779 -30.42 10.80 -3.16
CA GLN A 779 -30.79 11.35 -4.47
C GLN A 779 -32.00 10.63 -5.09
N ASN A 780 -32.07 9.29 -5.01
CA ASN A 780 -33.20 8.55 -5.57
C ASN A 780 -34.46 8.63 -4.70
N VAL A 781 -34.32 8.78 -3.38
CA VAL A 781 -35.44 9.12 -2.51
C VAL A 781 -35.97 10.52 -2.85
N GLU A 782 -35.08 11.48 -3.08
CA GLU A 782 -35.46 12.84 -3.50
C GLU A 782 -36.23 12.83 -4.82
N LYS A 783 -35.75 12.09 -5.84
CA LYS A 783 -36.48 11.91 -7.11
C LYS A 783 -37.87 11.31 -6.89
N TYR A 784 -37.95 10.23 -6.11
CA TYR A 784 -39.22 9.59 -5.78
C TYR A 784 -40.19 10.55 -5.10
N LEU A 785 -39.71 11.40 -4.18
CA LEU A 785 -40.54 12.40 -3.51
C LEU A 785 -40.97 13.53 -4.46
N ARG A 786 -40.08 13.99 -5.35
CA ARG A 786 -40.34 15.06 -6.33
C ARG A 786 -41.23 14.65 -7.51
N GLU A 787 -41.39 13.35 -7.75
CA GLU A 787 -42.32 12.83 -8.77
C GLU A 787 -43.81 13.14 -8.46
N ASP A 788 -44.13 13.52 -7.22
CA ASP A 788 -45.49 13.89 -6.79
C ASP A 788 -45.44 15.07 -5.83
N ASP A 789 -46.11 16.16 -6.20
CA ASP A 789 -46.09 17.41 -5.45
C ASP A 789 -46.60 17.25 -3.99
N ALA A 790 -47.55 16.34 -3.74
CA ALA A 790 -48.07 16.09 -2.40
C ALA A 790 -47.06 15.31 -1.55
N ARG A 791 -46.35 14.32 -2.13
CA ARG A 791 -45.24 13.62 -1.46
C ARG A 791 -44.12 14.59 -1.11
N TRP A 792 -43.74 15.46 -2.04
CA TRP A 792 -42.72 16.48 -1.80
C TRP A 792 -43.12 17.48 -0.71
N ALA A 793 -44.34 18.02 -0.76
CA ALA A 793 -44.84 18.95 0.25
C ALA A 793 -44.90 18.30 1.65
N ALA A 794 -45.29 17.03 1.75
CA ALA A 794 -45.29 16.28 3.00
C ALA A 794 -43.87 16.08 3.56
N ALA A 795 -42.89 15.79 2.69
CA ALA A 795 -41.49 15.69 3.07
C ALA A 795 -40.94 17.03 3.57
N GLN A 796 -41.22 18.14 2.88
CA GLN A 796 -40.83 19.49 3.31
C GLN A 796 -41.37 19.81 4.71
N LYS A 797 -42.64 19.49 4.97
CA LYS A 797 -43.26 19.68 6.30
C LYS A 797 -42.56 18.86 7.40
N LYS A 798 -42.11 17.63 7.10
CA LYS A 798 -41.32 16.82 8.04
C LYS A 798 -39.96 17.47 8.31
N ILE A 799 -39.27 17.93 7.26
CA ILE A 799 -37.97 18.60 7.38
C ILE A 799 -38.09 19.87 8.21
N ASP A 800 -39.08 20.72 7.95
CA ASP A 800 -39.31 21.97 8.70
C ASP A 800 -39.59 21.70 10.18
N LYS A 801 -40.27 20.59 10.49
CA LYS A 801 -40.49 20.15 11.87
C LYS A 801 -39.18 19.70 12.54
N LEU A 802 -38.34 18.94 11.84
CA LEU A 802 -37.03 18.48 12.35
C LEU A 802 -36.08 19.64 12.63
N TYR A 803 -36.15 20.68 11.81
CA TYR A 803 -35.31 21.88 11.91
C TYR A 803 -35.99 23.06 12.61
N LYS A 804 -37.12 22.86 13.31
CA LYS A 804 -37.80 23.93 14.02
C LYS A 804 -36.88 24.54 15.10
N GLY A 805 -36.53 25.82 14.94
CA GLY A 805 -35.63 26.52 15.85
C GLY A 805 -34.14 26.18 15.66
N ARG A 806 -33.77 25.49 14.58
CA ARG A 806 -32.39 25.17 14.19
C ARG A 806 -32.13 25.66 12.77
N GLN A 807 -30.88 25.99 12.46
CA GLN A 807 -30.51 26.35 11.10
C GLN A 807 -30.36 25.09 10.24
N ARG A 808 -31.06 25.05 9.11
CA ARG A 808 -30.89 23.97 8.12
C ARG A 808 -29.56 24.14 7.37
N PRO A 809 -28.79 23.06 7.12
CA PRO A 809 -27.63 23.13 6.23
C PRO A 809 -28.04 23.54 4.81
N GLN A 810 -27.17 24.31 4.15
CA GLN A 810 -27.39 24.88 2.83
C GLN A 810 -26.12 24.76 1.98
N TYR A 811 -26.30 24.83 0.66
CA TYR A 811 -25.20 24.96 -0.29
C TYR A 811 -24.70 26.42 -0.29
N LEU A 812 -23.40 26.62 -0.05
CA LEU A 812 -22.81 27.96 -0.01
C LEU A 812 -22.39 28.46 -1.40
N GLY A 813 -22.88 29.66 -1.76
CA GLY A 813 -22.63 30.31 -3.04
C GLY A 813 -23.65 29.95 -4.12
N GLU A 814 -23.41 30.41 -5.34
CA GLU A 814 -24.29 30.14 -6.48
C GLU A 814 -24.14 28.70 -6.99
N LEU A 815 -25.25 28.12 -7.46
CA LEU A 815 -25.24 26.83 -8.13
C LEU A 815 -24.55 26.97 -9.50
N PRO A 816 -23.60 26.07 -9.83
CA PRO A 816 -22.94 26.12 -11.13
C PRO A 816 -23.92 25.84 -12.27
N LYS A 817 -23.61 26.35 -13.45
CA LYS A 817 -24.38 26.07 -14.68
C LYS A 817 -24.49 24.56 -14.91
N GLY A 818 -25.72 24.07 -15.06
CA GLY A 818 -26.01 22.64 -15.25
C GLY A 818 -26.42 21.90 -13.97
N ASN A 819 -26.28 22.52 -12.79
CA ASN A 819 -26.76 21.95 -11.54
C ASN A 819 -28.26 22.25 -11.33
N ASP A 820 -29.08 21.21 -11.24
CA ASP A 820 -30.54 21.26 -11.06
C ASP A 820 -30.99 21.19 -9.59
N GLY A 821 -30.02 21.22 -8.67
CA GLY A 821 -30.25 21.11 -7.23
C GLY A 821 -30.56 19.70 -6.73
N LEU A 822 -30.43 18.65 -7.56
CA LEU A 822 -30.56 17.26 -7.12
C LEU A 822 -29.54 16.95 -6.00
N GLY A 823 -29.98 16.31 -4.92
CA GLY A 823 -29.18 15.97 -3.75
C GLY A 823 -29.22 17.04 -2.65
N LEU A 824 -29.62 18.28 -2.98
CA LEU A 824 -29.71 19.36 -1.99
C LEU A 824 -31.03 19.35 -1.21
N GLY A 825 -32.08 18.73 -1.76
CA GLY A 825 -33.40 18.68 -1.13
C GLY A 825 -33.42 17.92 0.20
N LEU A 826 -32.44 17.04 0.42
CA LEU A 826 -32.28 16.22 1.62
C LEU A 826 -31.06 16.65 2.48
N LEU A 827 -30.52 17.86 2.32
CA LEU A 827 -29.49 18.35 3.25
C LEU A 827 -30.02 18.41 4.69
N GLY A 828 -29.28 17.79 5.61
CA GLY A 828 -29.58 17.71 7.04
C GLY A 828 -30.45 16.53 7.47
N VAL A 829 -31.02 15.77 6.53
CA VAL A 829 -31.89 14.63 6.80
C VAL A 829 -31.49 13.43 5.94
N CYS A 830 -31.89 12.22 6.31
CA CYS A 830 -31.69 11.04 5.48
C CYS A 830 -33.01 10.60 4.84
N GLY A 831 -32.96 9.85 3.74
CA GLY A 831 -34.16 9.42 3.02
C GLY A 831 -35.12 8.59 3.89
N ASP A 832 -34.59 7.80 4.81
CA ASP A 832 -35.34 7.00 5.79
C ASP A 832 -36.04 7.85 6.88
N ASP A 833 -35.67 9.13 7.05
CA ASP A 833 -36.45 10.07 7.87
C ASP A 833 -37.76 10.50 7.16
N LEU A 834 -37.82 10.35 5.83
CA LEU A 834 -38.86 10.96 4.98
C LEU A 834 -39.88 9.96 4.45
N VAL A 835 -39.46 8.74 4.12
CA VAL A 835 -40.33 7.67 3.59
C VAL A 835 -40.46 6.51 4.59
N ASP A 836 -41.41 5.61 4.37
CA ASP A 836 -41.53 4.37 5.17
C ASP A 836 -40.41 3.36 4.86
N ALA A 837 -40.23 2.39 5.75
CA ALA A 837 -39.13 1.42 5.69
C ALA A 837 -39.18 0.53 4.42
N GLU A 838 -40.37 0.17 3.94
CA GLU A 838 -40.53 -0.67 2.75
C GLU A 838 -40.13 0.11 1.50
N THR A 839 -40.62 1.35 1.38
CA THR A 839 -40.25 2.27 0.30
C THR A 839 -38.75 2.54 0.28
N TYR A 840 -38.15 2.85 1.44
CA TYR A 840 -36.72 3.10 1.56
C TYR A 840 -35.90 1.87 1.14
N ALA A 841 -36.25 0.68 1.64
CA ALA A 841 -35.55 -0.57 1.32
C ALA A 841 -35.57 -0.84 -0.19
N ARG A 842 -36.72 -0.68 -0.85
CA ARG A 842 -36.86 -0.85 -2.30
C ARG A 842 -35.95 0.12 -3.08
N ILE A 843 -35.96 1.40 -2.72
CA ILE A 843 -35.12 2.42 -3.38
C ILE A 843 -33.63 2.16 -3.12
N LYS A 844 -33.26 1.79 -1.90
CA LYS A 844 -31.88 1.41 -1.53
C LYS A 844 -31.39 0.24 -2.37
N THR A 845 -32.15 -0.84 -2.47
CA THR A 845 -31.78 -2.00 -3.29
C THR A 845 -31.62 -1.63 -4.76
N ASP A 846 -32.57 -0.90 -5.35
CA ASP A 846 -32.48 -0.48 -6.75
C ASP A 846 -31.25 0.41 -7.01
N THR A 847 -31.02 1.39 -6.13
CA THR A 847 -29.87 2.30 -6.21
C THR A 847 -28.53 1.55 -6.19
N LEU A 848 -28.34 0.65 -5.23
CA LEU A 848 -27.10 -0.11 -5.04
C LEU A 848 -26.75 -0.98 -6.26
N THR A 849 -27.75 -1.47 -7.00
CA THR A 849 -27.51 -2.25 -8.23
C THR A 849 -27.14 -1.39 -9.45
N LYS A 850 -27.46 -0.08 -9.42
CA LYS A 850 -27.27 0.86 -10.54
C LYS A 850 -26.04 1.74 -10.38
N VAL A 851 -25.69 2.12 -9.15
CA VAL A 851 -24.60 3.06 -8.86
C VAL A 851 -23.29 2.65 -9.52
N ARG A 852 -22.59 3.61 -10.12
CA ARG A 852 -21.35 3.39 -10.87
C ARG A 852 -20.20 4.19 -10.29
N GLY A 853 -19.06 3.55 -10.08
CA GLY A 853 -17.89 4.25 -9.57
C GLY A 853 -16.77 3.35 -9.11
N THR A 854 -15.78 3.96 -8.48
CA THR A 854 -14.58 3.31 -7.96
C THR A 854 -14.21 3.95 -6.64
N VAL A 855 -13.92 3.13 -5.63
CA VAL A 855 -13.15 3.56 -4.45
C VAL A 855 -11.76 2.96 -4.54
N GLN A 856 -10.74 3.70 -4.13
CA GLN A 856 -9.36 3.21 -4.26
C GLN A 856 -9.05 2.09 -3.26
N ALA A 857 -9.13 2.35 -1.95
CA ALA A 857 -9.17 1.35 -0.88
C ALA A 857 -8.11 0.23 -0.91
N ASP A 858 -6.95 0.43 -1.54
CA ASP A 858 -5.89 -0.57 -1.61
C ASP A 858 -4.94 -0.40 -0.42
N ILE A 859 -5.12 -1.24 0.60
CA ILE A 859 -4.37 -1.18 1.87
C ILE A 859 -2.93 -1.68 1.70
N PHE A 860 -2.64 -2.56 0.74
CA PHE A 860 -1.29 -3.11 0.58
C PHE A 860 -0.30 -2.04 0.16
N LYS A 861 -0.68 -1.17 -0.79
CA LYS A 861 0.18 -0.05 -1.20
C LYS A 861 0.38 1.00 -0.09
N GLU A 862 -0.49 1.06 0.90
CA GLU A 862 -0.39 2.05 1.99
C GLU A 862 0.81 1.76 2.88
N ASP A 863 1.03 0.49 3.20
CA ASP A 863 2.17 0.07 4.02
C ASP A 863 3.47 0.01 3.19
N GLN A 864 3.35 -0.31 1.89
CA GLN A 864 4.48 -0.39 0.97
C GLN A 864 5.03 0.99 0.56
N ALA A 865 4.16 2.00 0.36
CA ALA A 865 4.55 3.28 -0.23
C ALA A 865 3.77 4.52 0.26
N GLN A 866 2.42 4.53 0.18
CA GLN A 866 1.66 5.80 0.29
C GLN A 866 1.49 6.32 1.72
N ASN A 867 1.57 5.45 2.73
CA ASN A 867 1.60 5.83 4.14
C ASN A 867 0.34 6.60 4.64
N THR A 868 -0.86 6.33 4.08
CA THR A 868 -2.16 6.87 4.56
C THR A 868 -3.01 5.83 5.29
N CYS A 869 -2.41 4.71 5.72
CA CYS A 869 -3.08 3.76 6.61
C CYS A 869 -3.26 4.38 8.00
N ILE A 870 -4.49 4.34 8.52
CA ILE A 870 -4.84 4.88 9.85
C ILE A 870 -5.20 3.79 10.86
N PHE A 871 -5.61 2.62 10.39
CA PHE A 871 -5.92 1.45 11.22
C PHE A 871 -4.79 0.42 11.17
N SER A 872 -4.79 -0.54 12.09
CA SER A 872 -3.95 -1.74 11.93
C SER A 872 -4.22 -2.39 10.56
N THR A 873 -3.16 -2.88 9.91
CA THR A 873 -3.25 -3.47 8.56
C THR A 873 -4.25 -4.63 8.50
N GLU A 874 -4.30 -5.47 9.56
CA GLU A 874 -5.27 -6.56 9.68
C GLU A 874 -6.72 -6.04 9.68
N PHE A 875 -7.01 -5.01 10.49
CA PHE A 875 -8.35 -4.45 10.59
C PHE A 875 -8.78 -3.75 9.31
N ALA A 876 -7.87 -3.01 8.66
CA ALA A 876 -8.11 -2.37 7.38
C ALA A 876 -8.42 -3.40 6.27
N LEU A 877 -7.64 -4.48 6.16
CA LEU A 877 -7.90 -5.57 5.22
C LEU A 877 -9.24 -6.27 5.50
N ARG A 878 -9.60 -6.44 6.78
CA ARG A 878 -10.92 -6.97 7.16
C ARG A 878 -12.05 -6.07 6.66
N MET A 879 -11.97 -4.76 6.89
CA MET A 879 -12.99 -3.81 6.39
C MET A 879 -13.06 -3.80 4.86
N MET A 880 -11.93 -3.92 4.17
CA MET A 880 -11.89 -4.07 2.71
C MET A 880 -12.63 -5.32 2.24
N GLY A 881 -12.49 -6.46 2.94
CA GLY A 881 -13.27 -7.65 2.63
C GLY A 881 -14.75 -7.54 3.02
N ASP A 882 -15.08 -6.78 4.06
CA ASP A 882 -16.47 -6.53 4.48
C ASP A 882 -17.24 -5.69 3.43
N ILE A 883 -16.56 -4.72 2.80
CA ILE A 883 -17.10 -3.98 1.64
C ILE A 883 -17.42 -4.96 0.50
N GLN A 884 -16.45 -5.82 0.13
CA GLN A 884 -16.65 -6.75 -0.98
C GLN A 884 -17.78 -7.75 -0.67
N GLN A 885 -17.86 -8.29 0.55
CA GLN A 885 -18.96 -9.16 0.95
C GLN A 885 -20.31 -8.46 0.81
N TYR A 886 -20.41 -7.21 1.31
CA TYR A 886 -21.63 -6.41 1.17
C TYR A 886 -22.00 -6.19 -0.30
N PHE A 887 -21.01 -5.96 -1.18
CA PHE A 887 -21.23 -5.80 -2.62
C PHE A 887 -21.78 -7.07 -3.28
N VAL A 888 -21.26 -8.24 -2.90
CA VAL A 888 -21.77 -9.53 -3.39
C VAL A 888 -23.21 -9.74 -2.92
N ASP A 889 -23.45 -9.60 -1.62
CA ASP A 889 -24.76 -9.86 -1.00
C ASP A 889 -25.86 -8.92 -1.56
N HIS A 890 -25.51 -7.65 -1.84
CA HIS A 890 -26.42 -6.63 -2.36
C HIS A 890 -26.35 -6.44 -3.88
N LYS A 891 -25.61 -7.29 -4.61
CA LYS A 891 -25.46 -7.25 -6.07
C LYS A 891 -24.97 -5.90 -6.61
N VAL A 892 -24.03 -5.26 -5.91
CA VAL A 892 -23.35 -4.04 -6.34
C VAL A 892 -22.31 -4.40 -7.42
N ARG A 893 -22.75 -4.45 -8.68
CA ARG A 893 -21.96 -4.98 -9.83
C ARG A 893 -21.31 -3.93 -10.71
N ASN A 894 -21.64 -2.66 -10.50
CA ASN A 894 -21.14 -1.55 -11.33
C ASN A 894 -20.21 -0.61 -10.56
N PHE A 895 -19.87 -0.95 -9.32
CA PHE A 895 -18.94 -0.21 -8.48
C PHE A 895 -17.71 -1.07 -8.19
N TYR A 896 -16.52 -0.51 -8.40
CA TYR A 896 -15.25 -1.16 -8.07
C TYR A 896 -14.95 -0.94 -6.59
N SER A 897 -14.88 -2.03 -5.82
CA SER A 897 -14.66 -2.03 -4.37
C SER A 897 -13.21 -1.72 -3.99
N VAL A 898 -12.28 -1.92 -4.93
CA VAL A 898 -10.86 -1.64 -4.79
C VAL A 898 -10.26 -1.28 -6.15
N SER A 899 -9.36 -0.30 -6.14
CA SER A 899 -8.49 0.05 -7.26
C SER A 899 -7.04 -0.23 -6.87
N ILE A 900 -6.57 -1.42 -7.23
CA ILE A 900 -5.24 -1.95 -6.92
C ILE A 900 -4.18 -1.10 -7.61
N SER A 901 -3.33 -0.42 -6.85
CA SER A 901 -2.64 0.77 -7.33
C SER A 901 -1.11 0.66 -7.25
N GLY A 902 -0.46 0.75 -8.40
CA GLY A 902 0.98 0.96 -8.56
C GLY A 902 1.43 2.41 -8.65
N TYR A 903 0.51 3.35 -8.89
CA TYR A 903 0.87 4.77 -9.07
C TYR A 903 1.75 5.29 -7.93
N HIS A 904 1.26 5.18 -6.70
CA HIS A 904 1.95 5.65 -5.50
C HIS A 904 3.26 4.90 -5.22
N ILE A 905 3.36 3.63 -5.60
CA ILE A 905 4.59 2.83 -5.50
C ILE A 905 5.67 3.41 -6.42
N ALA A 906 5.29 3.78 -7.65
CA ALA A 906 6.20 4.43 -8.60
C ALA A 906 6.59 5.84 -8.17
N GLU A 907 5.63 6.65 -7.74
CA GLU A 907 5.88 8.02 -7.28
C GLU A 907 6.80 8.05 -6.03
N ALA A 908 6.76 7.03 -5.18
CA ALA A 908 7.65 6.90 -4.03
C ALA A 908 9.10 6.57 -4.40
N GLY A 909 9.35 5.99 -5.58
CA GLY A 909 10.68 5.46 -5.87
C GLY A 909 10.78 4.43 -6.97
N ALA A 910 9.74 3.61 -7.12
CA ALA A 910 9.87 2.36 -7.85
C ALA A 910 10.03 2.55 -9.35
N ASN A 911 10.88 1.72 -9.95
CA ASN A 911 10.97 1.59 -11.40
C ASN A 911 9.70 0.89 -11.96
N PRO A 912 9.44 0.93 -13.29
CA PRO A 912 8.25 0.34 -13.89
C PRO A 912 8.08 -1.17 -13.62
N ILE A 913 9.17 -1.94 -13.50
CA ILE A 913 9.10 -3.39 -13.20
C ILE A 913 8.59 -3.62 -11.78
N SER A 914 9.21 -2.97 -10.79
CA SER A 914 8.82 -3.10 -9.38
C SER A 914 7.40 -2.58 -9.15
N GLN A 915 7.02 -1.48 -9.80
CA GLN A 915 5.63 -1.02 -9.81
C GLN A 915 4.68 -2.12 -10.29
N LEU A 916 4.91 -2.67 -11.49
CA LEU A 916 4.01 -3.63 -12.11
C LEU A 916 3.91 -4.91 -11.27
N ALA A 917 5.04 -5.44 -10.81
CA ALA A 917 5.09 -6.66 -10.02
C ALA A 917 4.43 -6.51 -8.65
N PHE A 918 4.70 -5.42 -7.92
CA PHE A 918 4.05 -5.18 -6.63
C PHE A 918 2.55 -4.97 -6.77
N THR A 919 2.11 -4.27 -7.81
CA THR A 919 0.67 -4.05 -8.06
C THR A 919 -0.06 -5.35 -8.39
N LEU A 920 0.47 -6.16 -9.31
CA LEU A 920 -0.15 -7.44 -9.66
C LEU A 920 -0.13 -8.42 -8.50
N SER A 921 0.97 -8.49 -7.75
CA SER A 921 1.05 -9.36 -6.57
C SER A 921 0.08 -8.94 -5.47
N ASN A 922 -0.11 -7.63 -5.21
CA ASN A 922 -1.16 -7.12 -4.32
C ASN A 922 -2.54 -7.56 -4.83
N GLY A 923 -2.80 -7.44 -6.13
CA GLY A 923 -4.06 -7.87 -6.74
C GLY A 923 -4.34 -9.37 -6.57
N PHE A 924 -3.36 -10.23 -6.83
CA PHE A 924 -3.50 -11.67 -6.57
C PHE A 924 -3.65 -11.98 -5.08
N THR A 925 -3.02 -11.22 -4.19
CA THR A 925 -3.20 -11.37 -2.74
C THR A 925 -4.64 -11.07 -2.32
N ILE A 926 -5.27 -10.06 -2.93
CA ILE A 926 -6.69 -9.75 -2.70
C ILE A 926 -7.58 -10.89 -3.20
N VAL A 927 -7.28 -11.47 -4.37
CA VAL A 927 -8.00 -12.64 -4.91
C VAL A 927 -7.92 -13.82 -3.93
N GLU A 928 -6.71 -14.16 -3.48
CA GLU A 928 -6.48 -15.23 -2.52
C GLU A 928 -7.20 -14.97 -1.19
N TYR A 929 -7.20 -13.73 -0.69
CA TYR A 929 -7.90 -13.33 0.53
C TYR A 929 -9.42 -13.48 0.41
N TYR A 930 -10.02 -13.01 -0.69
CA TYR A 930 -11.47 -13.12 -0.91
C TYR A 930 -11.91 -14.58 -1.12
N LEU A 931 -11.09 -15.40 -1.78
CA LEU A 931 -11.32 -16.84 -1.87
C LEU A 931 -11.26 -17.51 -0.49
N ALA A 932 -10.31 -17.12 0.38
CA ALA A 932 -10.22 -17.62 1.75
C ALA A 932 -11.43 -17.21 2.61
N ARG A 933 -12.12 -16.10 2.27
CA ARG A 933 -13.40 -15.68 2.86
C ARG A 933 -14.62 -16.43 2.31
N GLY A 934 -14.45 -17.30 1.31
CA GLY A 934 -15.52 -18.11 0.74
C GLY A 934 -16.29 -17.44 -0.41
N MET A 935 -15.79 -16.34 -0.98
CA MET A 935 -16.39 -15.70 -2.15
C MET A 935 -15.98 -16.42 -3.44
N SER A 936 -16.88 -16.50 -4.44
CA SER A 936 -16.51 -17.01 -5.78
C SER A 936 -15.68 -15.97 -6.53
N VAL A 937 -14.67 -16.41 -7.28
CA VAL A 937 -13.81 -15.52 -8.10
C VAL A 937 -14.63 -14.64 -9.06
N ASP A 938 -15.69 -15.20 -9.64
CA ASP A 938 -16.55 -14.47 -10.60
C ASP A 938 -17.49 -13.44 -9.95
N ASP A 939 -17.67 -13.49 -8.63
CA ASP A 939 -18.51 -12.53 -7.91
C ASP A 939 -17.76 -11.23 -7.59
N PHE A 940 -16.43 -11.27 -7.51
CA PHE A 940 -15.61 -10.11 -7.13
C PHE A 940 -14.57 -9.69 -8.17
N ALA A 941 -13.97 -10.60 -8.95
CA ALA A 941 -12.90 -10.24 -9.90
C ALA A 941 -13.33 -9.17 -10.92
N PRO A 942 -14.57 -9.18 -11.46
CA PRO A 942 -15.05 -8.11 -12.34
C PRO A 942 -15.17 -6.72 -11.68
N ASN A 943 -15.16 -6.67 -10.34
CA ASN A 943 -15.22 -5.45 -9.52
C ASN A 943 -13.81 -5.02 -9.03
N LEU A 944 -12.75 -5.69 -9.48
CA LEU A 944 -11.37 -5.22 -9.27
C LEU A 944 -10.99 -4.26 -10.41
N SER A 945 -10.47 -3.10 -10.04
CA SER A 945 -9.83 -2.15 -10.96
C SER A 945 -8.34 -2.06 -10.64
N PHE A 946 -7.55 -1.64 -11.62
CA PHE A 946 -6.12 -1.40 -11.44
C PHE A 946 -5.76 0.05 -11.76
N PHE A 947 -4.63 0.51 -11.21
CA PHE A 947 -4.16 1.88 -11.40
C PHE A 947 -2.64 1.96 -11.49
N PHE A 948 -2.11 2.45 -12.61
CA PHE A 948 -0.68 2.55 -12.88
C PHE A 948 -0.23 4.00 -13.11
N SER A 949 1.04 4.27 -12.84
CA SER A 949 1.78 5.44 -13.29
C SER A 949 2.43 5.16 -14.64
N ASN A 950 2.47 6.15 -15.53
CA ASN A 950 3.28 6.13 -16.75
C ASN A 950 4.37 7.20 -16.69
N GLY A 951 5.64 6.77 -16.72
CA GLY A 951 6.81 7.63 -16.78
C GLY A 951 7.50 7.61 -18.15
N MET A 952 8.81 7.90 -18.16
CA MET A 952 9.61 8.08 -19.39
C MET A 952 10.43 6.85 -19.80
N ASP A 953 10.64 5.90 -18.88
CA ASP A 953 11.35 4.65 -19.11
C ASP A 953 10.68 3.77 -20.19
N PRO A 954 11.44 2.98 -20.97
CA PRO A 954 10.90 2.23 -22.10
C PRO A 954 9.83 1.20 -21.72
N GLU A 955 9.91 0.61 -20.53
CA GLU A 955 8.97 -0.40 -20.03
C GLU A 955 7.54 0.13 -19.87
N TYR A 956 7.36 1.45 -19.69
CA TYR A 956 6.03 2.08 -19.66
C TYR A 956 5.26 1.95 -20.99
N THR A 957 5.94 1.64 -22.09
CA THR A 957 5.32 1.34 -23.39
C THR A 957 4.45 0.09 -23.34
N VAL A 958 4.76 -0.88 -22.46
CA VAL A 958 4.15 -2.22 -22.43
C VAL A 958 3.52 -2.61 -21.09
N ILE A 959 3.52 -1.71 -20.11
CA ILE A 959 3.08 -2.02 -18.74
C ILE A 959 1.64 -2.56 -18.69
N GLY A 960 0.72 -1.98 -19.46
CA GLY A 960 -0.68 -2.34 -19.48
C GLY A 960 -0.94 -3.69 -20.17
N ARG A 961 -0.30 -3.93 -21.32
CA ARG A 961 -0.41 -5.21 -22.03
C ARG A 961 0.18 -6.39 -21.27
N VAL A 962 1.33 -6.20 -20.62
CA VAL A 962 1.91 -7.26 -19.77
C VAL A 962 0.99 -7.55 -18.59
N ALA A 963 0.46 -6.49 -17.95
CA ALA A 963 -0.50 -6.64 -16.87
C ALA A 963 -1.73 -7.46 -17.27
N ARG A 964 -2.36 -7.12 -18.41
CA ARG A 964 -3.51 -7.84 -18.96
C ARG A 964 -3.19 -9.31 -19.24
N ARG A 965 -2.04 -9.58 -19.89
CA ARG A 965 -1.63 -10.93 -20.27
C ARG A 965 -1.42 -11.83 -19.05
N ILE A 966 -0.68 -11.34 -18.04
CA ILE A 966 -0.43 -12.07 -16.78
C ILE A 966 -1.75 -12.32 -16.06
N TRP A 967 -2.60 -11.29 -15.90
CA TRP A 967 -3.88 -11.41 -15.20
C TRP A 967 -4.82 -12.40 -15.89
N ALA A 968 -5.00 -12.29 -17.21
CA ALA A 968 -5.90 -13.15 -17.97
C ALA A 968 -5.48 -14.63 -17.88
N ARG A 969 -4.18 -14.91 -18.03
CA ARG A 969 -3.61 -16.26 -17.90
C ARG A 969 -3.84 -16.83 -16.51
N ALA A 970 -3.50 -16.08 -15.46
CA ALA A 970 -3.72 -16.53 -14.09
C ALA A 970 -5.21 -16.76 -13.78
N MET A 971 -6.10 -15.84 -14.18
CA MET A 971 -7.53 -15.96 -13.98
C MET A 971 -8.12 -17.20 -14.67
N ARG A 972 -7.69 -17.50 -15.90
CA ARG A 972 -8.16 -18.67 -16.65
C ARG A 972 -7.61 -19.98 -16.07
N GLU A 973 -6.30 -20.06 -15.93
CA GLU A 973 -5.60 -21.34 -15.74
C GLU A 973 -5.45 -21.72 -14.26
N ARG A 974 -5.29 -20.75 -13.37
CA ARG A 974 -5.18 -21.01 -11.92
C ARG A 974 -6.54 -20.97 -11.24
N TYR A 975 -7.33 -19.93 -11.54
CA TYR A 975 -8.57 -19.66 -10.81
C TYR A 975 -9.83 -20.20 -11.49
N GLY A 976 -9.73 -20.71 -12.73
CA GLY A 976 -10.87 -21.24 -13.48
C GLY A 976 -11.97 -20.19 -13.73
N ALA A 977 -11.59 -18.90 -13.76
CA ALA A 977 -12.52 -17.79 -13.79
C ALA A 977 -13.12 -17.56 -15.18
N SER A 978 -14.33 -17.00 -15.23
CA SER A 978 -15.00 -16.65 -16.48
C SER A 978 -14.22 -15.60 -17.30
N SER A 979 -14.56 -15.49 -18.59
CA SER A 979 -13.95 -14.49 -19.50
C SER A 979 -14.07 -13.06 -18.99
N ARG A 980 -15.15 -12.73 -18.27
CA ARG A 980 -15.32 -11.39 -17.67
C ARG A 980 -14.31 -11.12 -16.56
N SER A 981 -13.96 -12.12 -15.77
CA SER A 981 -12.98 -12.02 -14.67
C SER A 981 -11.53 -11.96 -15.18
N GLN A 982 -11.28 -12.50 -16.37
CA GLN A 982 -9.99 -12.41 -17.08
C GLN A 982 -9.73 -10.99 -17.65
N MET A 983 -10.77 -10.18 -17.85
CA MET A 983 -10.66 -8.83 -18.41
C MET A 983 -10.18 -7.80 -17.38
N MET A 984 -8.86 -7.65 -17.27
CA MET A 984 -8.23 -6.64 -16.41
C MET A 984 -8.46 -5.22 -16.94
N LYS A 985 -9.16 -4.39 -16.16
CA LYS A 985 -9.37 -2.96 -16.48
C LYS A 985 -8.47 -2.11 -15.62
N TYR A 986 -7.88 -1.08 -16.22
CA TYR A 986 -6.99 -0.20 -15.49
C TYR A 986 -7.10 1.27 -15.89
N HIS A 987 -6.76 2.11 -14.93
CA HIS A 987 -6.51 3.53 -15.08
C HIS A 987 -5.00 3.78 -15.21
N ILE A 988 -4.60 4.75 -16.04
CA ILE A 988 -3.25 5.30 -16.03
C ILE A 988 -3.32 6.77 -15.61
N GLN A 989 -2.36 7.17 -14.79
CA GLN A 989 -2.01 8.58 -14.54
C GLN A 989 -0.57 8.81 -15.01
N THR A 990 -0.32 9.94 -15.66
CA THR A 990 1.05 10.39 -15.99
C THR A 990 1.87 10.61 -14.73
N SER A 991 3.18 10.36 -14.74
CA SER A 991 3.99 10.41 -13.53
C SER A 991 4.22 11.85 -13.03
N GLY A 992 3.84 12.13 -11.79
CA GLY A 992 4.10 13.41 -11.12
C GLY A 992 5.59 13.64 -10.86
N ARG A 993 6.32 12.57 -10.49
CA ARG A 993 7.77 12.58 -10.23
C ARG A 993 8.60 12.96 -11.47
N SER A 994 8.08 12.71 -12.66
CA SER A 994 8.72 13.11 -13.92
C SER A 994 8.60 14.62 -14.21
N LEU A 995 7.73 15.33 -13.48
CA LEU A 995 7.48 16.76 -13.64
C LEU A 995 8.35 17.54 -12.65
N HIS A 996 8.83 18.69 -13.09
CA HIS A 996 9.85 19.46 -12.36
C HIS A 996 9.40 20.90 -12.13
N ALA A 997 9.87 21.48 -11.02
CA ALA A 997 9.59 22.88 -10.66
C ALA A 997 10.42 23.87 -11.51
N GLN A 998 11.52 23.41 -12.12
CA GLN A 998 12.31 24.16 -13.10
C GLN A 998 11.73 23.96 -14.50
N GLU A 999 11.68 25.03 -15.30
CA GLU A 999 11.21 25.00 -16.69
C GLU A 999 9.86 24.27 -16.84
N ILE A 1000 8.88 24.66 -16.02
CA ILE A 1000 7.59 23.98 -15.86
C ILE A 1000 6.85 23.75 -17.19
N GLN A 1001 7.09 24.58 -18.21
CA GLN A 1001 6.51 24.43 -19.54
C GLN A 1001 6.93 23.13 -20.23
N PHE A 1002 8.10 22.57 -19.90
CA PHE A 1002 8.55 21.28 -20.43
C PHE A 1002 7.74 20.09 -19.90
N ASN A 1003 6.98 20.27 -18.83
CA ASN A 1003 6.13 19.22 -18.24
C ASN A 1003 4.97 18.82 -19.17
N ASP A 1004 4.44 19.74 -19.99
CA ASP A 1004 3.42 19.38 -21.00
C ASP A 1004 3.96 18.41 -22.05
N ILE A 1005 5.24 18.54 -22.42
CA ILE A 1005 5.90 17.65 -23.39
C ILE A 1005 6.00 16.24 -22.80
N ARG A 1006 6.47 16.12 -21.55
CA ARG A 1006 6.58 14.84 -20.83
C ARG A 1006 5.21 14.17 -20.71
N THR A 1007 4.23 14.92 -20.25
CA THR A 1007 2.84 14.45 -20.07
C THR A 1007 2.22 13.99 -21.38
N THR A 1008 2.50 14.68 -22.50
CA THR A 1008 2.02 14.30 -23.84
C THR A 1008 2.58 12.93 -24.27
N LEU A 1009 3.88 12.68 -24.06
CA LEU A 1009 4.50 11.41 -24.41
C LEU A 1009 3.97 10.25 -23.55
N GLN A 1010 3.80 10.49 -22.25
CA GLN A 1010 3.24 9.51 -21.32
C GLN A 1010 1.79 9.15 -21.64
N ALA A 1011 0.97 10.14 -22.00
CA ALA A 1011 -0.40 9.97 -22.46
C ALA A 1011 -0.47 9.16 -23.77
N MET A 1012 0.47 9.39 -24.69
CA MET A 1012 0.56 8.63 -25.94
C MET A 1012 0.83 7.14 -25.66
N TYR A 1013 1.79 6.81 -24.78
CA TYR A 1013 2.02 5.41 -24.36
C TYR A 1013 0.75 4.78 -23.79
N ALA A 1014 0.05 5.49 -22.90
CA ALA A 1014 -1.16 4.99 -22.25
C ALA A 1014 -2.31 4.70 -23.24
N LEU A 1015 -2.52 5.60 -24.20
CA LEU A 1015 -3.60 5.48 -25.18
C LEU A 1015 -3.27 4.41 -26.24
N PHE A 1016 -2.03 4.35 -26.71
CA PHE A 1016 -1.63 3.35 -27.72
C PHE A 1016 -1.59 1.93 -27.13
N ASP A 1017 -1.39 1.79 -25.81
CA ASP A 1017 -1.56 0.53 -25.10
C ASP A 1017 -2.99 0.28 -24.58
N ASN A 1018 -3.95 1.05 -25.10
CA ASN A 1018 -5.40 0.84 -24.95
C ASN A 1018 -5.89 0.86 -23.48
N CYS A 1019 -5.45 1.86 -22.69
CA CYS A 1019 -5.93 2.07 -21.32
C CYS A 1019 -7.44 2.34 -21.25
N ASN A 1020 -8.09 2.02 -20.12
CA ASN A 1020 -9.55 2.19 -19.96
C ASN A 1020 -9.95 3.55 -19.38
N SER A 1021 -9.01 4.25 -18.76
CA SER A 1021 -9.20 5.58 -18.21
C SER A 1021 -7.83 6.27 -18.10
N LEU A 1022 -7.75 7.57 -18.39
CA LEU A 1022 -6.50 8.34 -18.37
C LEU A 1022 -6.65 9.65 -17.59
N HIS A 1023 -5.67 9.90 -16.71
CA HIS A 1023 -5.41 11.20 -16.09
C HIS A 1023 -4.10 11.77 -16.63
N THR A 1024 -4.12 13.04 -16.96
CA THR A 1024 -2.95 13.81 -17.40
C THR A 1024 -2.71 14.90 -16.38
N ASN A 1025 -1.52 14.93 -15.80
CA ASN A 1025 -1.12 15.94 -14.82
C ASN A 1025 -0.99 17.30 -15.51
N ALA A 1026 -1.07 18.36 -14.72
CA ALA A 1026 -0.86 19.71 -15.21
C ALA A 1026 0.64 20.06 -15.24
N TYR A 1027 1.00 21.08 -16.02
CA TYR A 1027 2.40 21.49 -16.17
C TYR A 1027 2.99 22.09 -14.87
N ASP A 1028 2.15 22.56 -13.96
CA ASP A 1028 2.47 23.17 -12.66
C ASP A 1028 2.37 22.20 -11.47
N GLU A 1029 2.19 20.89 -11.72
CA GLU A 1029 2.05 19.82 -10.72
C GLU A 1029 3.12 19.85 -9.61
N ALA A 1030 4.36 20.22 -9.95
CA ALA A 1030 5.47 20.23 -9.01
C ALA A 1030 5.40 21.36 -7.97
N ILE A 1031 4.44 22.28 -8.10
CA ILE A 1031 4.34 23.52 -7.31
C ILE A 1031 2.97 23.63 -6.62
N THR A 1032 1.86 23.46 -7.35
CA THR A 1032 0.52 23.70 -6.82
C THR A 1032 -0.54 22.79 -7.43
N THR A 1033 -1.73 22.77 -6.81
CA THR A 1033 -2.89 22.10 -7.38
C THR A 1033 -3.34 22.81 -8.66
N PRO A 1034 -3.73 22.10 -9.72
CA PRO A 1034 -3.95 22.70 -11.04
C PRO A 1034 -5.01 23.83 -11.08
N THR A 1035 -4.63 24.99 -11.61
CA THR A 1035 -5.54 26.12 -11.89
C THR A 1035 -6.57 25.79 -12.98
N GLU A 1036 -7.53 26.69 -13.24
CA GLU A 1036 -8.45 26.51 -14.39
C GLU A 1036 -7.74 26.46 -15.73
N GLU A 1037 -6.68 27.25 -15.91
CA GLU A 1037 -5.88 27.31 -17.13
C GLU A 1037 -5.01 26.06 -17.28
N SER A 1038 -4.34 25.64 -16.19
CA SER A 1038 -3.45 24.48 -16.16
C SER A 1038 -4.21 23.17 -16.43
N VAL A 1039 -5.39 22.97 -15.82
CA VAL A 1039 -6.22 21.79 -16.12
C VAL A 1039 -6.71 21.79 -17.55
N ARG A 1040 -7.02 22.96 -18.14
CA ARG A 1040 -7.46 23.03 -19.54
C ARG A 1040 -6.35 22.53 -20.48
N ARG A 1041 -5.08 22.87 -20.21
CA ARG A 1041 -3.92 22.35 -20.95
C ARG A 1041 -3.78 20.83 -20.78
N ALA A 1042 -3.87 20.34 -19.55
CA ALA A 1042 -3.81 18.91 -19.27
C ALA A 1042 -4.90 18.12 -20.02
N VAL A 1043 -6.15 18.60 -19.99
CA VAL A 1043 -7.27 17.99 -20.75
C VAL A 1043 -7.02 18.07 -22.26
N ALA A 1044 -6.50 19.20 -22.75
CA ALA A 1044 -6.22 19.39 -24.16
C ALA A 1044 -5.24 18.35 -24.72
N ILE A 1045 -4.26 17.90 -23.93
CA ILE A 1045 -3.36 16.79 -24.33
C ILE A 1045 -4.16 15.55 -24.75
N GLN A 1046 -5.11 15.12 -23.92
CA GLN A 1046 -5.95 13.96 -24.24
C GLN A 1046 -6.85 14.23 -25.45
N MET A 1047 -7.42 15.44 -25.54
CA MET A 1047 -8.29 15.82 -26.65
C MET A 1047 -7.54 15.83 -27.99
N ILE A 1048 -6.33 16.38 -28.02
CA ILE A 1048 -5.48 16.41 -29.23
C ILE A 1048 -5.12 14.98 -29.65
N ILE A 1049 -4.69 14.13 -28.71
CA ILE A 1049 -4.36 12.73 -29.05
C ILE A 1049 -5.60 11.96 -29.53
N ASN A 1050 -6.77 12.14 -28.92
CA ASN A 1050 -7.98 11.39 -29.29
C ASN A 1050 -8.68 11.92 -30.56
N LYS A 1051 -8.60 13.23 -30.83
CA LYS A 1051 -9.37 13.87 -31.91
C LYS A 1051 -8.52 14.27 -33.12
N GLU A 1052 -7.27 14.65 -32.91
CA GLU A 1052 -6.39 15.22 -33.96
C GLU A 1052 -5.28 14.25 -34.40
N LEU A 1053 -4.66 13.49 -33.48
CA LEU A 1053 -3.57 12.58 -33.82
C LEU A 1053 -4.08 11.39 -34.66
N GLY A 1054 -3.86 11.45 -35.97
CA GLY A 1054 -4.41 10.49 -36.94
C GLY A 1054 -4.05 9.03 -36.68
N LEU A 1055 -2.87 8.74 -36.13
CA LEU A 1055 -2.47 7.36 -35.81
C LEU A 1055 -3.31 6.75 -34.68
N ASN A 1056 -3.81 7.55 -33.74
CA ASN A 1056 -4.62 7.06 -32.61
C ASN A 1056 -6.03 6.60 -33.03
N PHE A 1057 -6.42 6.78 -34.30
CA PHE A 1057 -7.62 6.15 -34.86
C PHE A 1057 -7.45 4.64 -35.04
N ASN A 1058 -6.21 4.17 -35.19
CA ASN A 1058 -5.89 2.77 -35.02
C ASN A 1058 -5.82 2.46 -33.51
N GLU A 1059 -6.54 1.43 -33.11
CA GLU A 1059 -6.75 1.04 -31.72
C GLU A 1059 -5.75 -0.02 -31.23
N ASN A 1060 -4.91 -0.53 -32.13
CA ASN A 1060 -3.84 -1.49 -31.85
C ASN A 1060 -2.47 -1.14 -32.48
N PRO A 1061 -1.99 0.12 -32.41
CA PRO A 1061 -0.85 0.60 -33.21
C PRO A 1061 0.50 0.00 -32.78
N TRP A 1062 0.53 -0.65 -31.61
CA TRP A 1062 1.69 -1.31 -31.05
C TRP A 1062 1.87 -2.76 -31.50
N GLN A 1063 0.82 -3.43 -31.98
CA GLN A 1063 0.92 -4.85 -32.35
C GLN A 1063 1.74 -5.04 -33.62
N GLY A 1064 2.68 -5.98 -33.58
CA GLY A 1064 3.62 -6.27 -34.68
C GLY A 1064 4.88 -5.40 -34.69
N SER A 1065 5.09 -4.56 -33.68
CA SER A 1065 6.35 -3.83 -33.50
C SER A 1065 7.38 -4.69 -32.79
N TYR A 1066 8.51 -4.99 -33.44
CA TYR A 1066 9.54 -5.88 -32.89
C TYR A 1066 10.06 -5.44 -31.51
N VAL A 1067 10.23 -4.14 -31.28
CA VAL A 1067 10.68 -3.62 -29.98
C VAL A 1067 9.59 -3.76 -28.91
N VAL A 1068 8.32 -3.61 -29.30
CA VAL A 1068 7.19 -3.79 -28.38
C VAL A 1068 7.09 -5.25 -27.96
N ASP A 1069 7.17 -6.18 -28.91
CA ASP A 1069 7.08 -7.62 -28.63
C ASP A 1069 8.22 -8.04 -27.70
N THR A 1070 9.45 -7.59 -28.00
CA THR A 1070 10.64 -7.84 -27.17
C THR A 1070 10.48 -7.25 -25.77
N LEU A 1071 10.05 -6.00 -25.64
CA LEU A 1071 9.83 -5.37 -24.34
C LEU A 1071 8.73 -6.08 -23.55
N THR A 1072 7.66 -6.54 -24.21
CA THR A 1072 6.55 -7.24 -23.56
C THR A 1072 7.05 -8.54 -22.91
N ASP A 1073 7.85 -9.33 -23.63
CA ASP A 1073 8.40 -10.58 -23.09
C ASP A 1073 9.48 -10.33 -22.01
N LEU A 1074 10.32 -9.31 -22.17
CA LEU A 1074 11.32 -8.92 -21.15
C LEU A 1074 10.67 -8.46 -19.83
N VAL A 1075 9.66 -7.60 -19.93
CA VAL A 1075 8.94 -7.07 -18.76
C VAL A 1075 8.12 -8.17 -18.09
N GLU A 1076 7.47 -9.06 -18.86
CA GLU A 1076 6.74 -10.21 -18.31
C GLU A 1076 7.68 -11.12 -17.50
N GLU A 1077 8.84 -11.50 -18.04
CA GLU A 1077 9.80 -12.35 -17.32
C GLU A 1077 10.39 -11.65 -16.08
N ALA A 1078 10.65 -10.34 -16.17
CA ALA A 1078 11.12 -9.57 -15.02
C ALA A 1078 10.09 -9.53 -13.88
N VAL A 1079 8.80 -9.43 -14.20
CA VAL A 1079 7.71 -9.53 -13.22
C VAL A 1079 7.63 -10.94 -12.61
N TYR A 1080 7.79 -12.00 -13.41
CA TYR A 1080 7.79 -13.37 -12.89
C TYR A 1080 8.94 -13.65 -11.91
N LYS A 1081 10.14 -13.13 -12.17
CA LYS A 1081 11.25 -13.22 -11.20
C LYS A 1081 10.95 -12.50 -9.90
N GLU A 1082 10.26 -11.37 -9.99
CA GLU A 1082 9.85 -10.63 -8.79
C GLU A 1082 8.75 -11.38 -8.01
N PHE A 1083 7.81 -12.04 -8.70
CA PHE A 1083 6.82 -12.90 -8.07
C PHE A 1083 7.47 -14.05 -7.28
N GLU A 1084 8.51 -14.67 -7.82
CA GLU A 1084 9.30 -15.70 -7.13
C GLU A 1084 9.99 -15.13 -5.89
N ALA A 1085 10.65 -13.97 -6.01
CA ALA A 1085 11.30 -13.30 -4.89
C ALA A 1085 10.32 -12.97 -3.75
N ILE A 1086 9.10 -12.53 -4.07
CA ILE A 1086 8.04 -12.29 -3.08
C ILE A 1086 7.55 -13.61 -2.49
N SER A 1087 7.37 -14.66 -3.31
CA SER A 1087 6.90 -15.97 -2.87
C SER A 1087 7.88 -16.64 -1.89
N GLU A 1088 9.19 -16.53 -2.12
CA GLU A 1088 10.24 -17.05 -1.24
C GLU A 1088 10.20 -16.42 0.17
N ARG A 1089 9.63 -15.22 0.28
CA ARG A 1089 9.46 -14.47 1.53
C ARG A 1089 8.11 -14.72 2.19
N GLY A 1090 7.31 -15.66 1.70
CA GLY A 1090 5.99 -15.97 2.25
C GLY A 1090 4.86 -15.17 1.62
N GLY A 1091 4.98 -14.79 0.35
CA GLY A 1091 3.99 -14.00 -0.37
C GLY A 1091 4.04 -12.51 0.02
N VAL A 1092 3.05 -11.73 -0.39
CA VAL A 1092 3.05 -10.27 -0.18
C VAL A 1092 3.12 -9.90 1.30
N LEU A 1093 2.34 -10.58 2.16
CA LEU A 1093 2.31 -10.32 3.59
C LEU A 1093 3.66 -10.63 4.27
N GLY A 1094 4.27 -11.78 3.97
CA GLY A 1094 5.59 -12.11 4.53
C GLY A 1094 6.72 -11.20 4.00
N ALA A 1095 6.62 -10.76 2.75
CA ALA A 1095 7.50 -9.74 2.19
C ALA A 1095 7.35 -8.39 2.91
N MET A 1096 6.12 -7.98 3.25
CA MET A 1096 5.86 -6.76 4.03
C MET A 1096 6.40 -6.85 5.46
N ASP A 1097 6.29 -8.02 6.11
CA ASP A 1097 6.87 -8.23 7.46
C ASP A 1097 8.38 -8.04 7.50
N THR A 1098 9.06 -8.31 6.38
CA THR A 1098 10.51 -8.10 6.21
C THR A 1098 10.85 -6.78 5.53
N MET A 1099 9.85 -5.92 5.29
CA MET A 1099 9.97 -4.62 4.60
C MET A 1099 10.59 -4.73 3.20
N TYR A 1100 10.42 -5.85 2.50
CA TYR A 1100 11.07 -6.09 1.22
C TYR A 1100 10.66 -5.04 0.17
N GLN A 1101 9.35 -4.84 -0.03
CA GLN A 1101 8.85 -3.88 -1.01
C GLN A 1101 9.33 -2.46 -0.67
N ARG A 1102 9.11 -2.01 0.58
CA ARG A 1102 9.51 -0.68 1.05
C ARG A 1102 11.02 -0.44 0.89
N GLY A 1103 11.84 -1.42 1.28
CA GLY A 1103 13.29 -1.36 1.13
C GLY A 1103 13.71 -1.25 -0.33
N LYS A 1104 13.14 -2.07 -1.21
CA LYS A 1104 13.45 -2.04 -2.65
C LYS A 1104 13.03 -0.73 -3.31
N ILE A 1105 11.84 -0.20 -2.98
CA ILE A 1105 11.37 1.12 -3.46
C ILE A 1105 12.35 2.22 -3.03
N GLN A 1106 12.82 2.20 -1.77
CA GLN A 1106 13.78 3.18 -1.27
C GLN A 1106 15.13 3.07 -1.98
N ASP A 1107 15.63 1.86 -2.23
CA ASP A 1107 16.90 1.65 -2.92
C ASP A 1107 16.84 2.13 -4.39
N GLU A 1108 15.73 1.85 -5.09
CA GLU A 1108 15.47 2.35 -6.45
C GLU A 1108 15.32 3.88 -6.48
N SER A 1109 14.65 4.46 -5.47
CA SER A 1109 14.51 5.90 -5.32
C SER A 1109 15.87 6.58 -5.13
N MET A 1110 16.72 6.03 -4.27
CA MET A 1110 18.09 6.50 -4.04
C MET A 1110 18.94 6.42 -5.30
N TYR A 1111 18.82 5.33 -6.06
CA TYR A 1111 19.52 5.17 -7.33
C TYR A 1111 19.13 6.25 -8.34
N TYR A 1112 17.82 6.52 -8.49
CA TYR A 1112 17.32 7.59 -9.34
C TYR A 1112 17.83 8.97 -8.90
N GLU A 1113 17.68 9.35 -7.63
CA GLU A 1113 18.09 10.67 -7.15
C GLU A 1113 19.61 10.86 -7.28
N HIS A 1114 20.41 9.82 -7.03
CA HIS A 1114 21.86 9.88 -7.26
C HIS A 1114 22.19 10.21 -8.72
N LYS A 1115 21.54 9.52 -9.67
CA LYS A 1115 21.75 9.75 -11.11
C LYS A 1115 21.25 11.10 -11.60
N LYS A 1116 20.19 11.61 -10.98
CA LYS A 1116 19.65 12.93 -11.26
C LYS A 1116 20.62 14.02 -10.78
N HIS A 1117 21.17 13.90 -9.58
CA HIS A 1117 22.09 14.87 -9.01
C HIS A 1117 23.50 14.80 -9.62
N ASP A 1118 24.01 13.60 -9.97
CA ASP A 1118 25.32 13.45 -10.61
C ASP A 1118 25.32 13.75 -12.13
N GLY A 1119 24.13 13.90 -12.72
CA GLY A 1119 23.94 14.22 -14.14
C GLY A 1119 24.03 13.03 -15.10
N SER A 1120 24.25 11.80 -14.60
CA SER A 1120 24.32 10.59 -15.42
C SER A 1120 22.95 10.17 -15.96
N LEU A 1121 21.86 10.64 -15.35
CA LEU A 1121 20.51 10.63 -15.94
C LEU A 1121 20.19 12.05 -16.45
N PRO A 1122 20.21 12.31 -17.76
CA PRO A 1122 19.97 13.65 -18.29
C PRO A 1122 18.50 14.06 -18.12
N LEU A 1123 18.27 15.16 -17.41
CA LEU A 1123 16.96 15.79 -17.22
C LEU A 1123 16.99 17.23 -17.75
N ILE A 1124 16.32 17.43 -18.88
CA ILE A 1124 16.24 18.71 -19.60
C ILE A 1124 15.59 19.79 -18.72
N GLY A 1125 16.28 20.91 -18.54
CA GLY A 1125 15.84 22.02 -17.69
C GLY A 1125 16.14 21.84 -16.20
N VAL A 1126 16.72 20.69 -15.79
CA VAL A 1126 17.05 20.40 -14.39
C VAL A 1126 18.55 20.28 -14.18
N ASN A 1127 19.22 19.33 -14.84
CA ASN A 1127 20.67 19.10 -14.71
C ASN A 1127 21.43 19.29 -16.04
N THR A 1128 20.71 19.44 -17.15
CA THR A 1128 21.26 19.74 -18.48
C THR A 1128 20.28 20.62 -19.26
N PHE A 1129 20.78 21.33 -20.28
CA PHE A 1129 20.01 22.34 -21.03
C PHE A 1129 19.37 23.39 -20.12
N LEU A 1130 20.20 24.04 -19.30
CA LEU A 1130 19.77 25.06 -18.35
C LEU A 1130 19.62 26.44 -19.03
N PRO A 1131 18.73 27.32 -18.54
CA PRO A 1131 18.57 28.68 -19.08
C PRO A 1131 19.85 29.51 -18.94
N LYS A 1132 20.11 30.40 -19.93
CA LYS A 1132 21.35 31.19 -20.02
C LYS A 1132 21.44 32.35 -19.03
N ASP A 1133 20.31 32.95 -18.62
CA ASP A 1133 20.28 34.22 -17.87
C ASP A 1133 19.60 34.18 -16.49
N HIS A 1134 19.02 33.05 -16.05
CA HIS A 1134 18.48 32.91 -14.69
C HIS A 1134 18.69 31.48 -14.20
N ALA A 1135 19.80 31.22 -13.52
CA ALA A 1135 20.08 29.95 -12.87
C ALA A 1135 19.16 29.74 -11.64
N GLY A 1136 17.88 29.47 -11.88
CA GLY A 1136 16.94 28.99 -10.86
C GLY A 1136 16.07 30.04 -10.17
N GLU A 1137 15.76 31.17 -10.80
CA GLU A 1137 14.62 31.99 -10.35
C GLU A 1137 13.38 31.56 -11.12
N ILE A 1138 12.31 31.17 -10.40
CA ILE A 1138 11.00 30.90 -11.00
C ILE A 1138 10.53 32.23 -11.60
N ALA A 1139 10.78 32.45 -12.89
CA ALA A 1139 10.53 33.73 -13.55
C ALA A 1139 9.02 34.02 -13.75
N THR A 1140 8.13 33.20 -13.19
CA THR A 1140 6.68 33.32 -13.34
C THR A 1140 6.04 33.38 -11.96
N GLU A 1141 5.32 34.46 -11.64
CA GLU A 1141 4.35 34.44 -10.54
C GLU A 1141 3.27 33.41 -10.89
N ILE A 1142 3.22 32.31 -10.14
CA ILE A 1142 2.24 31.23 -10.35
C ILE A 1142 1.12 31.45 -9.34
N GLU A 1143 -0.12 31.47 -9.83
CA GLU A 1143 -1.30 31.50 -8.97
C GLU A 1143 -1.36 30.22 -8.13
N LEU A 1144 -1.28 30.37 -6.80
CA LEU A 1144 -1.38 29.25 -5.88
C LEU A 1144 -2.82 28.98 -5.52
N ILE A 1145 -3.21 27.72 -5.66
CA ILE A 1145 -4.55 27.24 -5.39
C ILE A 1145 -4.57 26.70 -3.95
N ARG A 1146 -5.21 27.47 -3.04
CA ARG A 1146 -5.32 27.17 -1.60
C ARG A 1146 -6.70 27.54 -1.06
N SER A 1147 -7.06 26.89 0.04
CA SER A 1147 -8.26 27.22 0.83
C SER A 1147 -8.13 28.59 1.51
N THR A 1148 -9.23 29.33 1.51
CA THR A 1148 -9.35 30.60 2.23
C THR A 1148 -9.69 30.38 3.71
N GLU A 1149 -9.39 31.38 4.55
CA GLU A 1149 -9.74 31.35 5.99
C GLU A 1149 -11.27 31.20 6.21
N GLU A 1150 -12.07 31.79 5.34
CA GLU A 1150 -13.54 31.70 5.37
C GLU A 1150 -14.02 30.27 5.06
N GLU A 1151 -13.41 29.61 4.07
CA GLU A 1151 -13.70 28.22 3.72
C GLU A 1151 -13.33 27.27 4.88
N LYS A 1152 -12.16 27.46 5.49
CA LYS A 1152 -11.71 26.66 6.65
C LYS A 1152 -12.68 26.81 7.83
N GLY A 1153 -13.02 28.04 8.19
CA GLY A 1153 -13.97 28.35 9.25
C GLY A 1153 -15.37 27.80 8.98
N ALA A 1154 -15.83 27.85 7.73
CA ALA A 1154 -17.12 27.29 7.32
C ALA A 1154 -17.18 25.77 7.51
N GLN A 1155 -16.12 25.04 7.15
CA GLN A 1155 -16.07 23.59 7.34
C GLN A 1155 -16.08 23.17 8.82
N ILE A 1156 -15.31 23.86 9.66
CA ILE A 1156 -15.34 23.62 11.13
C ILE A 1156 -16.76 23.84 11.68
N ALA A 1157 -17.42 24.93 11.27
CA ALA A 1157 -18.79 25.23 11.68
C ALA A 1157 -19.81 24.21 11.13
N ASN A 1158 -19.61 23.68 9.93
CA ASN A 1158 -20.47 22.66 9.33
C ASN A 1158 -20.45 21.36 10.13
N VAL A 1159 -19.27 20.85 10.47
CA VAL A 1159 -19.14 19.61 11.27
C VAL A 1159 -19.77 19.77 12.65
N LYS A 1160 -19.50 20.90 13.32
CA LYS A 1160 -20.11 21.20 14.63
C LYS A 1160 -21.64 21.20 14.55
N ARG A 1161 -22.22 21.90 13.58
CA ARG A 1161 -23.68 21.97 13.38
C ARG A 1161 -24.28 20.61 13.01
N TYR A 1162 -23.59 19.83 12.19
CA TYR A 1162 -24.00 18.46 11.86
C TYR A 1162 -24.09 17.60 13.12
N GLY A 1163 -23.05 17.66 13.97
CA GLY A 1163 -23.01 16.92 15.22
C GLY A 1163 -24.13 17.32 16.20
N GLU A 1164 -24.35 18.62 16.39
CA GLU A 1164 -25.44 19.16 17.21
C GLU A 1164 -26.82 18.73 16.71
N ALA A 1165 -26.99 18.62 15.39
CA ALA A 1165 -28.26 18.22 14.77
C ALA A 1165 -28.51 16.70 14.83
N ARG A 1166 -27.47 15.88 14.64
CA ARG A 1166 -27.62 14.45 14.30
C ARG A 1166 -27.19 13.49 15.42
N ASN A 1167 -26.14 13.76 16.20
CA ASN A 1167 -25.58 12.79 17.15
C ASN A 1167 -26.61 12.29 18.18
N SER A 1168 -27.47 13.19 18.66
CA SER A 1168 -28.50 12.85 19.66
C SER A 1168 -29.62 11.95 19.14
N LEU A 1169 -29.80 11.87 17.81
CA LEU A 1169 -30.83 11.00 17.21
C LEU A 1169 -30.47 9.51 17.32
N ALA A 1170 -29.17 9.19 17.48
CA ALA A 1170 -28.68 7.83 17.64
C ALA A 1170 -27.45 7.80 18.55
N SER A 1171 -27.60 8.16 19.83
CA SER A 1171 -26.49 8.31 20.78
C SER A 1171 -25.61 7.07 20.97
N ASP A 1172 -26.13 5.87 20.69
CA ASP A 1172 -25.40 4.61 20.80
C ASP A 1172 -24.81 4.12 19.47
N SER A 1173 -24.94 4.86 18.35
CA SER A 1173 -24.52 4.40 17.02
C SER A 1173 -23.03 4.01 16.96
N LEU A 1174 -22.16 4.77 17.63
CA LEU A 1174 -20.72 4.47 17.69
C LEU A 1174 -20.45 3.22 18.54
N LYS A 1175 -21.17 3.04 19.66
CA LYS A 1175 -21.05 1.83 20.50
C LYS A 1175 -21.51 0.59 19.74
N VAL A 1176 -22.59 0.69 18.96
CA VAL A 1176 -23.06 -0.40 18.09
C VAL A 1176 -22.02 -0.72 17.03
N LEU A 1177 -21.42 0.29 16.40
CA LEU A 1177 -20.32 0.10 15.43
C LEU A 1177 -19.13 -0.63 16.07
N GLN A 1178 -18.72 -0.20 17.27
CA GLN A 1178 -17.65 -0.85 18.04
C GLN A 1178 -18.00 -2.30 18.41
N ALA A 1179 -19.23 -2.56 18.85
CA ALA A 1179 -19.70 -3.91 19.15
C ALA A 1179 -19.66 -4.80 17.90
N THR A 1180 -20.17 -4.32 16.76
CA THR A 1180 -20.11 -5.02 15.46
C THR A 1180 -18.67 -5.37 15.08
N ALA A 1181 -17.72 -4.44 15.26
CA ALA A 1181 -16.31 -4.69 15.01
C ALA A 1181 -15.73 -5.78 15.92
N ARG A 1182 -15.98 -5.71 17.24
CA ARG A 1182 -15.54 -6.68 18.27
C ARG A 1182 -16.12 -8.07 18.04
N GLU A 1183 -17.41 -8.16 17.70
CA GLU A 1183 -18.15 -9.40 17.44
C GLU A 1183 -17.80 -10.06 16.09
N ARG A 1184 -16.87 -9.48 15.34
CA ARG A 1184 -16.46 -9.97 14.01
C ARG A 1184 -17.58 -9.98 12.95
N ARG A 1185 -18.60 -9.14 13.10
CA ARG A 1185 -19.66 -8.91 12.10
C ARG A 1185 -19.20 -7.97 10.98
N ASN A 1186 -19.99 -7.82 9.91
CA ASN A 1186 -19.67 -6.94 8.78
C ASN A 1186 -19.70 -5.47 9.23
N VAL A 1187 -18.55 -4.81 9.25
CA VAL A 1187 -18.42 -3.43 9.73
C VAL A 1187 -19.02 -2.45 8.73
N PHE A 1188 -18.89 -2.70 7.42
CA PHE A 1188 -19.36 -1.80 6.37
C PHE A 1188 -20.89 -1.66 6.35
N GLU A 1189 -21.61 -2.74 6.62
CA GLU A 1189 -23.07 -2.70 6.79
C GLU A 1189 -23.49 -1.73 7.89
N GLN A 1190 -22.80 -1.76 9.04
CA GLN A 1190 -23.07 -0.82 10.12
C GLN A 1190 -22.58 0.60 9.81
N LEU A 1191 -21.54 0.76 9.00
CA LEU A 1191 -21.08 2.08 8.54
C LEU A 1191 -22.13 2.79 7.68
N ILE A 1192 -22.90 2.07 6.85
CA ILE A 1192 -24.03 2.64 6.09
C ILE A 1192 -25.03 3.34 7.01
N GLU A 1193 -25.19 2.86 8.24
CA GLU A 1193 -26.06 3.48 9.25
C GLU A 1193 -25.34 4.54 10.08
N ALA A 1194 -24.08 4.29 10.49
CA ALA A 1194 -23.33 5.20 11.38
C ALA A 1194 -23.05 6.58 10.75
N VAL A 1195 -22.77 6.64 9.45
CA VAL A 1195 -22.45 7.90 8.74
C VAL A 1195 -23.63 8.88 8.70
N LYS A 1196 -24.86 8.41 8.90
CA LYS A 1196 -26.06 9.25 8.95
C LYS A 1196 -26.11 10.13 10.20
N TYR A 1197 -25.32 9.80 11.23
CA TYR A 1197 -25.40 10.45 12.53
C TYR A 1197 -24.09 11.04 13.02
N ASN A 1198 -22.95 10.53 12.54
CA ASN A 1198 -21.63 10.86 13.07
C ASN A 1198 -20.74 11.43 11.97
N SER A 1199 -19.81 12.29 12.36
CA SER A 1199 -18.76 12.79 11.47
C SER A 1199 -17.71 11.72 11.19
N LEU A 1200 -16.84 12.00 10.20
CA LEU A 1200 -15.73 11.15 9.81
C LEU A 1200 -14.78 10.90 11.00
N GLY A 1201 -14.35 11.96 11.68
CA GLY A 1201 -13.48 11.88 12.85
C GLY A 1201 -14.10 11.05 13.97
N GLN A 1202 -15.37 11.29 14.31
CA GLN A 1202 -16.07 10.51 15.33
C GLN A 1202 -16.07 9.01 15.04
N ILE A 1203 -16.27 8.62 13.78
CA ILE A 1203 -16.26 7.22 13.36
C ILE A 1203 -14.84 6.64 13.43
N SER A 1204 -13.83 7.35 12.92
CA SER A 1204 -12.43 6.90 12.93
C SER A 1204 -11.93 6.67 14.36
N HIS A 1205 -12.12 7.64 15.26
CA HIS A 1205 -11.71 7.53 16.66
C HIS A 1205 -12.43 6.41 17.40
N ALA A 1206 -13.73 6.22 17.17
CA ALA A 1206 -14.45 5.08 17.72
C ALA A 1206 -13.90 3.73 17.23
N LEU A 1207 -13.46 3.65 15.97
CA LEU A 1207 -12.86 2.45 15.41
C LEU A 1207 -11.41 2.23 15.86
N TYR A 1208 -10.63 3.27 16.19
CA TYR A 1208 -9.29 3.10 16.78
C TYR A 1208 -9.33 2.30 18.09
N GLU A 1209 -10.37 2.48 18.91
CA GLU A 1209 -10.55 1.75 20.18
C GLU A 1209 -10.83 0.23 20.00
N VAL A 1210 -11.20 -0.22 18.81
CA VAL A 1210 -11.60 -1.62 18.56
C VAL A 1210 -10.84 -2.31 17.43
N GLY A 1211 -10.27 -1.55 16.50
CA GLY A 1211 -9.49 -2.01 15.37
C GLY A 1211 -7.99 -1.66 15.46
N GLY A 1212 -7.62 -0.82 16.44
CA GLY A 1212 -6.27 -0.33 16.64
C GLY A 1212 -5.83 0.72 15.62
N GLU A 1213 -4.98 1.64 16.07
CA GLU A 1213 -4.29 2.58 15.19
C GLU A 1213 -3.16 1.89 14.41
N TYR A 1214 -2.85 2.40 13.22
CA TYR A 1214 -1.72 1.93 12.43
C TYR A 1214 -0.40 2.09 13.21
N ARG A 1215 0.35 0.99 13.34
CA ARG A 1215 1.72 1.01 13.88
C ARG A 1215 2.69 1.19 12.72
N ARG A 1216 3.44 2.30 12.74
CA ARG A 1216 4.38 2.63 11.68
C ARG A 1216 5.49 1.61 11.57
N ASN A 1217 5.82 1.29 10.34
CA ASN A 1217 6.92 0.42 9.94
C ASN A 1217 8.10 1.27 9.45
N MET A 1218 9.34 0.83 9.72
CA MET A 1218 10.57 1.51 9.28
C MET A 1218 11.41 0.64 8.38
#